data_AF-A0A831TTM7-F1
#
_entry.id   AF-A0A831TTM7-F1
#
_cell.length_a   1.000
_cell.length_b   1.000
_cell.length_c   1.000
_cell.angle_alpha   90.00
_cell.angle_beta   90.00
_cell.angle_gamma   90.00
#
_symmetry.space_group_name_H-M   'P 1'
#
loop_
_entity.id
_entity.type
_entity.pdbx_description
1 polymer ?
#
loop_
_entity_poly.entity_id
_entity_poly.type
_entity_poly.pdbx_seq_one_letter_code
_entity_poly.pdbx_strand_id
1 'polypeptide(L)'
;MRTSFSLLLTILLLLSLLSCVTAKTSLNIEGHWAEQTLQKWIDNNWIPSVTDGDGDVRPNDNVTRAEFTSFVNHAFQYTHAAESLPFKDLTVDHWAYKHIAIAFKAGYLKGDSSNHVYPDQPISRQEVAVILNQILKLESKQEINLSKFTDNKDIASWAKLAVSNLGDSLILKGDPNGKFRPVAFMTRAEAIVAMEAASMYTPNNQQQPHENLDTNTSRLKVSNNGRFLTRADSTPFFWLGDTAWELAHRLNRSEVRSYIQSAHDQGISVIHFVALTPLDGLTEPNALGDLPLHDKNPTSPIVTPGSNPNVSLEYDYWDHVDYIIDTAGSLGIYVALHPSWGVYLWENRGQKADPIFDATNAAQYGEWLGHRYADKDNIIWILGGDRIPDTDEKMTLIRNMAKGLDAGGGTQIKTYHPWGGKSSSEYFHEDAWLDFNSFQSGHPSRDYKNYKFTRTDYARKIIKPTIDIEPRYENHPINFNLENGRFDGYDARQAAYWSLFAGAFGHTYGHNSIWQMYEADKNPKADASNYWTKAIHDEGRTTMKWLKALIEARPMLDRIPDQSLIVDELSNGNIIKGTRGNDYAFIYSSTGESFTVNMGMISGDTVTAYWYDPRMGESKLIDNYPNKDQRAFTPPSNGRGHDWVLVLDDKSKNYPSPSIHVTIEK
;
A
#
# COMPACT_ATOMS: atom_id res chain seq x y z
N MET A 1 -24.42 8.07 -77.39
CA MET A 1 -25.33 7.26 -76.53
C MET A 1 -24.48 6.36 -75.64
N ARG A 2 -24.69 6.47 -74.32
CA ARG A 2 -24.18 5.59 -73.23
C ARG A 2 -22.65 5.42 -73.09
N THR A 3 -22.05 6.24 -72.22
CA THR A 3 -20.95 5.90 -71.26
C THR A 3 -20.32 7.18 -70.68
N SER A 4 -20.98 7.90 -69.75
CA SER A 4 -20.34 9.02 -68.99
C SER A 4 -21.13 9.50 -67.75
N PHE A 5 -21.91 8.63 -67.07
CA PHE A 5 -22.79 9.10 -65.96
C PHE A 5 -22.64 8.35 -64.62
N SER A 6 -21.58 7.55 -64.44
CA SER A 6 -21.37 6.81 -63.18
C SER A 6 -20.12 7.22 -62.39
N LEU A 7 -19.38 8.26 -62.80
CA LEU A 7 -18.18 8.71 -62.08
C LEU A 7 -18.35 10.05 -61.34
N LEU A 8 -19.47 10.77 -61.53
CA LEU A 8 -19.73 12.05 -60.86
C LEU A 8 -20.65 11.94 -59.63
N LEU A 9 -21.29 10.79 -59.41
CA LEU A 9 -22.17 10.57 -58.24
C LEU A 9 -21.44 9.94 -57.04
N THR A 10 -20.25 9.39 -57.25
CA THR A 10 -19.47 8.73 -56.18
C THR A 10 -18.52 9.68 -55.45
N ILE A 11 -18.24 10.87 -55.99
CA ILE A 11 -17.38 11.88 -55.35
C ILE A 11 -18.19 12.89 -54.50
N LEU A 12 -19.51 13.01 -54.73
CA LEU A 12 -20.41 13.84 -53.90
C LEU A 12 -20.96 13.11 -52.66
N LEU A 13 -20.70 11.81 -52.51
CA LEU A 13 -21.05 11.01 -51.32
C LEU A 13 -19.87 10.81 -50.36
N LEU A 14 -18.69 11.32 -50.69
CA LEU A 14 -17.46 11.21 -49.87
C LEU A 14 -17.06 12.52 -49.18
N LEU A 15 -17.91 13.55 -49.22
CA LEU A 15 -17.63 14.88 -48.64
C LEU A 15 -18.67 15.37 -47.60
N SER A 16 -19.54 14.49 -47.10
CA SER A 16 -20.45 14.79 -45.97
C SER A 16 -20.11 14.05 -44.66
N LEU A 17 -18.95 13.40 -44.58
CA LEU A 17 -18.47 12.73 -43.35
C LEU A 17 -17.50 13.60 -42.53
N LEU A 18 -17.72 14.90 -42.50
CA LEU A 18 -17.07 15.80 -41.53
C LEU A 18 -18.13 16.47 -40.68
N SER A 19 -18.02 16.20 -39.38
CA SER A 19 -18.63 16.92 -38.26
C SER A 19 -20.12 16.62 -37.99
N CYS A 20 -20.41 15.38 -37.60
CA CYS A 20 -21.17 15.24 -36.36
C CYS A 20 -20.12 15.15 -35.24
N VAL A 21 -19.63 16.32 -34.81
CA VAL A 21 -19.25 16.44 -33.41
C VAL A 21 -20.54 16.12 -32.68
N THR A 22 -20.67 14.92 -32.14
CA THR A 22 -21.58 14.72 -31.03
C THR A 22 -21.12 15.76 -30.02
N ALA A 23 -21.92 16.81 -29.84
CA ALA A 23 -21.75 17.66 -28.68
C ALA A 23 -21.75 16.68 -27.51
N LYS A 24 -20.59 16.49 -26.88
CA LYS A 24 -20.49 15.82 -25.60
C LYS A 24 -21.35 16.69 -24.71
N THR A 25 -22.61 16.31 -24.50
CA THR A 25 -23.51 17.01 -23.59
C THR A 25 -22.71 17.10 -22.31
N SER A 26 -22.30 18.30 -21.92
CA SER A 26 -21.56 18.48 -20.68
C SER A 26 -22.52 18.03 -19.59
N LEU A 27 -22.31 16.84 -19.05
CA LEU A 27 -22.98 16.41 -17.84
C LEU A 27 -22.66 17.50 -16.81
N ASN A 28 -23.67 18.09 -16.18
CA ASN A 28 -23.53 19.20 -15.24
C ASN A 28 -22.91 18.80 -13.88
N ILE A 29 -21.97 17.86 -13.93
CA ILE A 29 -21.28 17.28 -12.79
C ILE A 29 -19.80 17.70 -12.76
N GLU A 30 -19.26 18.28 -13.84
CA GLU A 30 -17.87 18.75 -13.92
C GLU A 30 -17.59 19.82 -12.84
N GLY A 31 -16.61 19.56 -11.98
CA GLY A 31 -16.26 20.41 -10.83
C GLY A 31 -17.19 20.26 -9.62
N HIS A 32 -18.16 19.35 -9.65
CA HIS A 32 -19.04 19.07 -8.51
C HIS A 32 -18.34 18.17 -7.49
N TRP A 33 -18.56 18.38 -6.19
CA TRP A 33 -17.91 17.59 -5.13
C TRP A 33 -18.20 16.07 -5.21
N ALA A 34 -19.31 15.69 -5.86
CA ALA A 34 -19.73 14.31 -6.06
C ALA A 34 -19.48 13.79 -7.49
N GLU A 35 -18.71 14.51 -8.31
CA GLU A 35 -18.50 14.21 -9.74
C GLU A 35 -18.15 12.74 -9.99
N GLN A 36 -17.17 12.20 -9.28
CA GLN A 36 -16.70 10.83 -9.46
C GLN A 36 -17.80 9.80 -9.18
N THR A 37 -18.53 9.94 -8.07
CA THR A 37 -19.62 9.02 -7.70
C THR A 37 -20.76 9.12 -8.70
N LEU A 38 -21.13 10.34 -9.10
CA LEU A 38 -22.17 10.58 -10.10
C LEU A 38 -21.79 9.96 -11.45
N GLN A 39 -20.55 10.15 -11.91
CA GLN A 39 -20.07 9.57 -13.16
C GLN A 39 -20.12 8.04 -13.13
N LYS A 40 -19.68 7.41 -12.03
CA LYS A 40 -19.79 5.95 -11.84
C LYS A 40 -21.24 5.46 -11.96
N TRP A 41 -22.17 6.17 -11.33
CA TRP A 41 -23.58 5.81 -11.34
C TRP A 41 -24.23 6.01 -12.73
N ILE A 42 -23.76 6.99 -13.50
CA ILE A 42 -24.13 7.19 -14.90
C ILE A 42 -23.61 6.03 -15.76
N ASP A 43 -22.32 5.68 -15.62
CA ASP A 43 -21.67 4.63 -16.41
C ASP A 43 -22.31 3.25 -16.18
N ASN A 44 -22.76 2.99 -14.95
CA ASN A 44 -23.48 1.77 -14.59
C ASN A 44 -24.97 1.80 -14.95
N ASN A 45 -25.47 2.90 -15.53
CA ASN A 45 -26.88 3.11 -15.87
C ASN A 45 -27.80 2.97 -14.63
N TRP A 46 -27.33 3.44 -13.46
CA TRP A 46 -28.07 3.41 -12.19
C TRP A 46 -28.83 4.69 -11.89
N ILE A 47 -28.57 5.74 -12.66
CA ILE A 47 -29.42 6.93 -12.74
C ILE A 47 -30.18 6.79 -14.05
N PRO A 48 -31.38 6.18 -14.05
CA PRO A 48 -32.15 6.04 -15.26
C PRO A 48 -32.46 7.43 -15.80
N SER A 49 -32.56 7.56 -17.12
CA SER A 49 -33.03 8.78 -17.76
C SER A 49 -34.50 9.05 -17.40
N VAL A 50 -34.73 9.59 -16.21
CA VAL A 50 -35.94 10.30 -15.81
C VAL A 50 -35.67 11.82 -15.88
N THR A 51 -34.74 12.18 -16.76
CA THR A 51 -34.45 13.57 -17.12
C THR A 51 -35.42 13.95 -18.22
N ASP A 52 -35.82 15.22 -18.27
CA ASP A 52 -36.85 15.79 -19.16
C ASP A 52 -36.50 15.75 -20.67
N GLY A 53 -35.73 14.75 -21.13
CA GLY A 53 -35.23 14.59 -22.50
C GLY A 53 -33.78 15.07 -22.70
N ASP A 54 -33.19 15.75 -21.71
CA ASP A 54 -31.94 16.52 -21.92
C ASP A 54 -30.66 15.83 -21.42
N GLY A 55 -30.74 14.66 -20.76
CA GLY A 55 -29.55 13.93 -20.27
C GLY A 55 -28.85 14.57 -19.06
N ASP A 56 -29.56 15.42 -18.33
CA ASP A 56 -29.01 16.28 -17.26
C ASP A 56 -29.16 15.68 -15.84
N VAL A 57 -28.05 15.50 -15.09
CA VAL A 57 -28.05 14.83 -13.77
C VAL A 57 -28.65 15.72 -12.66
N ARG A 58 -28.47 17.04 -12.78
CA ARG A 58 -28.88 18.07 -11.80
C ARG A 58 -28.55 17.68 -10.35
N PRO A 59 -27.25 17.55 -10.01
CA PRO A 59 -26.81 17.00 -8.73
C PRO A 59 -27.28 17.79 -7.49
N ASN A 60 -27.60 19.08 -7.67
CA ASN A 60 -28.05 19.97 -6.61
C ASN A 60 -29.58 20.06 -6.46
N ASP A 61 -30.34 19.46 -7.37
CA ASP A 61 -31.79 19.39 -7.23
C ASP A 61 -32.16 18.42 -6.10
N ASN A 62 -33.23 18.73 -5.38
CA ASN A 62 -33.79 17.81 -4.40
C ASN A 62 -34.31 16.56 -5.10
N VAL A 63 -33.94 15.39 -4.58
CA VAL A 63 -34.39 14.11 -5.12
C VAL A 63 -35.79 13.79 -4.63
N THR A 64 -36.70 13.42 -5.54
CA THR A 64 -38.03 12.94 -5.16
C THR A 64 -37.96 11.52 -4.64
N ARG A 65 -38.96 11.09 -3.86
CA ARG A 65 -39.02 9.70 -3.38
C ARG A 65 -39.16 8.70 -4.52
N ALA A 66 -39.86 9.04 -5.59
CA ALA A 66 -39.95 8.25 -6.81
C ALA A 66 -38.58 8.07 -7.49
N GLU A 67 -37.81 9.15 -7.63
CA GLU A 67 -36.43 9.11 -8.17
C GLU A 67 -35.51 8.29 -7.30
N PHE A 68 -35.49 8.55 -5.99
CA PHE A 68 -34.67 7.81 -5.04
C PHE A 68 -34.97 6.30 -5.09
N THR A 69 -36.25 5.93 -5.16
CA THR A 69 -36.68 4.54 -5.29
C THR A 69 -36.20 3.91 -6.60
N SER A 70 -36.25 4.67 -7.69
CA SER A 70 -35.70 4.22 -8.97
C SER A 70 -34.20 3.96 -8.87
N PHE A 71 -33.45 4.89 -8.30
CA PHE A 71 -32.00 4.76 -8.08
C PHE A 71 -31.64 3.53 -7.23
N VAL A 72 -32.35 3.32 -6.10
CA VAL A 72 -32.18 2.13 -5.25
C VAL A 72 -32.40 0.84 -6.04
N ASN A 73 -33.49 0.76 -6.82
CA ASN A 73 -33.80 -0.46 -7.58
C ASN A 73 -32.68 -0.83 -8.57
N HIS A 74 -32.08 0.17 -9.23
CA HIS A 74 -30.99 -0.07 -10.17
C HIS A 74 -29.69 -0.40 -9.44
N ALA A 75 -29.30 0.37 -8.43
CA ALA A 75 -28.04 0.16 -7.71
C ALA A 75 -28.02 -1.18 -6.94
N PHE A 76 -29.14 -1.55 -6.31
CA PHE A 76 -29.27 -2.78 -5.51
C PHE A 76 -29.93 -3.94 -6.26
N GLN A 77 -30.17 -3.79 -7.56
CA GLN A 77 -30.65 -4.85 -8.47
C GLN A 77 -32.00 -5.47 -8.07
N TYR A 78 -32.92 -4.67 -7.51
CA TYR A 78 -34.28 -5.12 -7.24
C TYR A 78 -35.14 -5.08 -8.51
N THR A 79 -35.74 -6.21 -8.86
CA THR A 79 -36.46 -6.38 -10.15
C THR A 79 -37.89 -6.90 -10.02
N HIS A 80 -38.27 -7.45 -8.86
CA HIS A 80 -39.57 -8.11 -8.67
C HIS A 80 -40.62 -7.13 -8.12
N ALA A 81 -41.68 -6.89 -8.88
CA ALA A 81 -42.78 -6.00 -8.50
C ALA A 81 -43.90 -6.73 -7.74
N ALA A 82 -44.61 -6.02 -6.86
CA ALA A 82 -45.89 -6.48 -6.31
C ALA A 82 -46.99 -6.41 -7.38
N GLU A 83 -47.97 -7.31 -7.30
CA GLU A 83 -49.10 -7.37 -8.25
C GLU A 83 -50.05 -6.17 -8.10
N SER A 84 -50.20 -5.66 -6.89
CA SER A 84 -50.98 -4.47 -6.59
C SER A 84 -50.33 -3.66 -5.45
N LEU A 85 -50.62 -2.36 -5.44
CA LEU A 85 -50.14 -1.43 -4.42
C LEU A 85 -51.34 -0.89 -3.63
N PRO A 86 -51.20 -0.68 -2.31
CA PRO A 86 -52.28 -0.15 -1.48
C PRO A 86 -52.40 1.39 -1.54
N PHE A 87 -51.51 2.07 -2.28
CA PHE A 87 -51.31 3.51 -2.20
C PHE A 87 -52.40 4.30 -2.94
N LYS A 88 -53.00 5.29 -2.26
CA LYS A 88 -54.13 6.09 -2.78
C LYS A 88 -53.70 7.24 -3.69
N ASP A 89 -52.46 7.68 -3.56
CA ASP A 89 -51.86 8.81 -4.29
C ASP A 89 -50.93 8.37 -5.43
N LEU A 90 -51.03 7.10 -5.84
CA LEU A 90 -50.24 6.54 -6.91
C LEU A 90 -51.14 5.76 -7.88
N THR A 91 -51.31 6.29 -9.08
CA THR A 91 -52.07 5.63 -10.16
C THR A 91 -51.17 4.71 -10.99
N VAL A 92 -51.75 3.71 -11.66
CA VAL A 92 -51.02 2.75 -12.52
C VAL A 92 -50.29 3.41 -13.68
N ASP A 93 -50.75 4.58 -14.12
CA ASP A 93 -50.16 5.37 -15.21
C ASP A 93 -48.97 6.24 -14.76
N HIS A 94 -48.69 6.30 -13.45
CA HIS A 94 -47.55 7.06 -12.92
C HIS A 94 -46.24 6.38 -13.33
N TRP A 95 -45.25 7.16 -13.82
CA TRP A 95 -43.98 6.62 -14.33
C TRP A 95 -43.24 5.74 -13.31
N ALA A 96 -43.30 6.13 -12.04
CA ALA A 96 -42.67 5.42 -10.93
C ALA A 96 -43.49 4.23 -10.38
N TYR A 97 -44.70 3.95 -10.90
CA TYR A 97 -45.58 2.90 -10.37
C TYR A 97 -44.85 1.56 -10.25
N LYS A 98 -44.12 1.17 -11.31
CA LYS A 98 -43.34 -0.08 -11.32
C LYS A 98 -42.20 -0.06 -10.30
N HIS A 99 -41.47 1.05 -10.17
CA HIS A 99 -40.37 1.17 -9.20
C HIS A 99 -40.87 1.10 -7.76
N ILE A 100 -42.01 1.73 -7.47
CA ILE A 100 -42.65 1.67 -6.15
C ILE A 100 -43.21 0.28 -5.88
N ALA A 101 -43.76 -0.41 -6.89
CA ALA A 101 -44.19 -1.80 -6.76
C ALA A 101 -43.03 -2.76 -6.42
N ILE A 102 -41.85 -2.53 -7.02
CA ILE A 102 -40.62 -3.26 -6.69
C ILE A 102 -40.18 -2.96 -5.26
N ALA A 103 -40.15 -1.69 -4.87
CA ALA A 103 -39.76 -1.26 -3.53
C ALA A 103 -40.65 -1.82 -2.43
N PHE A 104 -41.96 -1.83 -2.68
CA PHE A 104 -42.96 -2.40 -1.81
C PHE A 104 -42.78 -3.92 -1.65
N LYS A 105 -42.51 -4.62 -2.76
CA LYS A 105 -42.24 -6.07 -2.75
C LYS A 105 -40.92 -6.40 -2.03
N ALA A 106 -39.89 -5.59 -2.23
CA ALA A 106 -38.59 -5.72 -1.59
C ALA A 106 -38.62 -5.36 -0.09
N GLY A 107 -39.68 -4.66 0.36
CA GLY A 107 -39.96 -4.39 1.77
C GLY A 107 -39.27 -3.15 2.33
N TYR A 108 -38.51 -2.40 1.53
CA TYR A 108 -37.81 -1.19 1.98
C TYR A 108 -38.66 0.09 1.91
N LEU A 109 -39.85 0.04 1.28
CA LEU A 109 -40.78 1.15 1.19
C LEU A 109 -42.22 0.67 1.48
N LYS A 110 -42.91 1.32 2.43
CA LYS A 110 -44.21 0.85 2.97
C LYS A 110 -45.35 1.87 2.92
N GLY A 111 -45.05 3.14 2.62
CA GLY A 111 -46.00 4.26 2.72
C GLY A 111 -46.37 4.63 4.16
N ASP A 112 -47.27 5.59 4.32
CA ASP A 112 -47.75 6.06 5.62
C ASP A 112 -48.99 5.28 6.12
N SER A 113 -49.47 5.63 7.32
CA SER A 113 -50.66 5.00 7.93
C SER A 113 -51.98 5.26 7.17
N SER A 114 -51.98 6.21 6.22
CA SER A 114 -53.13 6.57 5.39
C SER A 114 -53.08 5.93 4.01
N ASN A 115 -52.09 5.05 3.77
CA ASN A 115 -51.72 4.47 2.48
C ASN A 115 -51.35 5.53 1.43
N HIS A 116 -50.50 6.49 1.77
CA HIS A 116 -49.86 7.41 0.82
C HIS A 116 -48.37 7.10 0.70
N VAL A 117 -47.81 7.30 -0.49
CA VAL A 117 -46.37 7.15 -0.76
C VAL A 117 -45.72 8.45 -1.20
N TYR A 118 -46.48 9.47 -1.57
CA TYR A 118 -46.01 10.80 -1.96
C TYR A 118 -44.89 10.75 -3.03
N PRO A 119 -45.12 10.13 -4.20
CA PRO A 119 -44.05 9.80 -5.15
C PRO A 119 -43.25 11.03 -5.59
N ASP A 120 -43.92 12.15 -5.84
CA ASP A 120 -43.31 13.37 -6.38
C ASP A 120 -42.81 14.36 -5.31
N GLN A 121 -42.94 14.03 -4.03
CA GLN A 121 -42.41 14.89 -2.97
C GLN A 121 -40.91 14.62 -2.75
N PRO A 122 -40.11 15.68 -2.51
CA PRO A 122 -38.73 15.53 -2.05
C PRO A 122 -38.63 14.61 -0.83
N ILE A 123 -37.58 13.78 -0.80
CA ILE A 123 -37.35 12.86 0.32
C ILE A 123 -36.45 13.52 1.37
N SER A 124 -36.85 13.41 2.64
CA SER A 124 -36.05 13.93 3.75
C SER A 124 -34.90 12.98 4.13
N ARG A 125 -33.87 13.54 4.74
CA ARG A 125 -32.67 12.80 5.14
C ARG A 125 -32.96 11.66 6.14
N GLN A 126 -33.92 11.84 7.04
CA GLN A 126 -34.34 10.79 7.97
C GLN A 126 -35.16 9.67 7.28
N GLU A 127 -35.89 9.97 6.20
CA GLU A 127 -36.59 8.95 5.40
C GLU A 127 -35.60 8.11 4.60
N VAL A 128 -34.58 8.74 4.01
CA VAL A 128 -33.47 8.02 3.36
C VAL A 128 -32.78 7.08 4.34
N ALA A 129 -32.51 7.52 5.57
CA ALA A 129 -31.94 6.67 6.61
C ALA A 129 -32.79 5.42 6.87
N VAL A 130 -34.12 5.57 6.98
CA VAL A 130 -35.03 4.44 7.20
C VAL A 130 -35.01 3.46 6.03
N ILE A 131 -35.04 3.96 4.79
CA ILE A 131 -35.01 3.11 3.60
C ILE A 131 -33.69 2.32 3.54
N LEU A 132 -32.55 2.99 3.70
CA LEU A 132 -31.25 2.34 3.66
C LEU A 132 -31.08 1.34 4.82
N ASN A 133 -31.57 1.67 6.02
CA ASN A 133 -31.57 0.72 7.14
C ASN A 133 -32.36 -0.56 6.83
N GLN A 134 -33.46 -0.46 6.10
CA GLN A 134 -34.25 -1.63 5.66
C GLN A 134 -33.52 -2.44 4.59
N ILE A 135 -32.90 -1.77 3.61
CA ILE A 135 -32.12 -2.43 2.54
C ILE A 135 -30.96 -3.24 3.14
N LEU A 136 -30.24 -2.63 4.07
CA LEU A 136 -29.08 -3.22 4.75
C LEU A 136 -29.47 -4.19 5.86
N LYS A 137 -30.76 -4.27 6.20
CA LYS A 137 -31.31 -5.12 7.26
C LYS A 137 -30.58 -4.93 8.60
N LEU A 138 -30.25 -3.68 8.94
CA LEU A 138 -29.57 -3.39 10.19
C LEU A 138 -30.52 -3.61 11.36
N GLU A 139 -30.14 -4.53 12.25
CA GLU A 139 -30.94 -4.94 13.39
C GLU A 139 -30.98 -3.89 14.50
N SER A 140 -31.89 -4.08 15.47
CA SER A 140 -31.99 -3.21 16.64
C SER A 140 -30.79 -3.40 17.55
N LYS A 141 -30.09 -2.30 17.88
CA LYS A 141 -29.07 -2.27 18.92
C LYS A 141 -29.72 -2.30 20.32
N GLN A 142 -28.98 -2.77 21.33
CA GLN A 142 -29.40 -2.69 22.75
C GLN A 142 -29.63 -1.23 23.20
N GLU A 143 -28.94 -0.27 22.59
CA GLU A 143 -29.09 1.16 22.89
C GLU A 143 -29.11 2.00 21.59
N ILE A 144 -30.07 2.93 21.48
CA ILE A 144 -30.14 3.92 20.39
C ILE A 144 -29.32 5.13 20.83
N ASN A 145 -28.14 5.32 20.26
CA ASN A 145 -27.28 6.45 20.58
C ASN A 145 -27.38 7.55 19.50
N LEU A 146 -28.00 8.67 19.86
CA LEU A 146 -28.11 9.86 19.02
C LEU A 146 -27.36 11.06 19.60
N SER A 147 -26.55 10.88 20.65
CA SER A 147 -25.85 12.00 21.32
C SER A 147 -24.87 12.71 20.38
N LYS A 148 -24.38 12.01 19.35
CA LYS A 148 -23.53 12.55 18.28
C LYS A 148 -24.20 13.63 17.42
N PHE A 149 -25.54 13.70 17.42
CA PHE A 149 -26.29 14.68 16.64
C PHE A 149 -26.86 15.76 17.57
N THR A 150 -26.43 17.01 17.38
CA THR A 150 -26.86 18.15 18.21
C THR A 150 -28.34 18.51 18.02
N ASP A 151 -28.92 18.12 16.90
CA ASP A 151 -30.34 18.22 16.56
C ASP A 151 -31.11 16.91 16.75
N ASN A 152 -30.62 15.99 17.60
CA ASN A 152 -31.26 14.68 17.82
C ASN A 152 -32.73 14.74 18.27
N LYS A 153 -33.14 15.85 18.88
CA LYS A 153 -34.52 16.12 19.30
C LYS A 153 -35.47 16.31 18.11
N ASP A 154 -34.94 16.71 16.96
CA ASP A 154 -35.69 16.96 15.73
C ASP A 154 -35.84 15.68 14.89
N ILE A 155 -35.19 14.57 15.29
CA ILE A 155 -35.32 13.26 14.65
C ILE A 155 -36.63 12.61 15.10
N ALA A 156 -37.49 12.29 14.14
CA ALA A 156 -38.76 11.64 14.43
C ALA A 156 -38.56 10.27 15.10
N SER A 157 -39.43 9.91 16.05
CA SER A 157 -39.29 8.67 16.84
C SER A 157 -39.15 7.40 16.00
N TRP A 158 -39.81 7.35 14.83
CA TRP A 158 -39.75 6.23 13.89
C TRP A 158 -38.43 6.15 13.11
N ALA A 159 -37.67 7.25 13.01
CA ALA A 159 -36.39 7.31 12.31
C ALA A 159 -35.20 7.08 13.23
N LYS A 160 -35.35 7.23 14.55
CA LYS A 160 -34.25 7.23 15.52
C LYS A 160 -33.32 6.02 15.42
N LEU A 161 -33.87 4.80 15.29
CA LEU A 161 -33.06 3.59 15.14
C LEU A 161 -32.24 3.65 13.84
N ALA A 162 -32.89 3.99 12.73
CA ALA A 162 -32.23 4.04 11.43
C ALA A 162 -31.14 5.13 11.36
N VAL A 163 -31.42 6.31 11.93
CA VAL A 163 -30.44 7.40 12.00
C VAL A 163 -29.25 7.02 12.88
N SER A 164 -29.50 6.36 14.02
CA SER A 164 -28.42 5.81 14.87
C SER A 164 -27.57 4.81 14.09
N ASN A 165 -28.21 3.80 13.49
CA ASN A 165 -27.51 2.75 12.74
C ASN A 165 -26.69 3.30 11.57
N LEU A 166 -27.28 4.15 10.74
CA LEU A 166 -26.63 4.70 9.53
C LEU A 166 -25.54 5.72 9.89
N GLY A 167 -25.73 6.46 10.98
CA GLY A 167 -24.71 7.34 11.54
C GLY A 167 -23.56 6.58 12.21
N ASP A 168 -23.77 5.36 12.69
CA ASP A 168 -22.71 4.48 13.21
C ASP A 168 -21.95 3.78 12.08
N SER A 169 -22.66 3.38 11.01
CA SER A 169 -22.09 2.71 9.84
C SER A 169 -21.43 3.65 8.83
N LEU A 170 -21.34 4.95 9.13
CA LEU A 170 -20.78 6.01 8.26
C LEU A 170 -21.50 6.25 6.92
N ILE A 171 -22.71 5.71 6.75
CA ILE A 171 -23.48 5.78 5.50
C ILE A 171 -24.20 7.13 5.38
N LEU A 172 -24.73 7.66 6.49
CA LEU A 172 -25.31 9.00 6.56
C LEU A 172 -24.73 9.76 7.76
N LYS A 173 -23.70 10.56 7.49
CA LYS A 173 -22.97 11.34 8.49
C LYS A 173 -23.70 12.63 8.89
N GLY A 174 -23.35 13.20 10.03
CA GLY A 174 -23.76 14.56 10.41
C GLY A 174 -23.00 15.62 9.59
N ASP A 175 -23.52 16.85 9.57
CA ASP A 175 -22.80 18.00 9.02
C ASP A 175 -21.65 18.45 9.94
N PRO A 176 -20.76 19.35 9.50
CA PRO A 176 -19.62 19.82 10.31
C PRO A 176 -20.00 20.49 11.64
N ASN A 177 -21.25 20.91 11.82
CA ASN A 177 -21.75 21.49 13.08
C ASN A 177 -22.38 20.42 14.00
N GLY A 178 -22.18 19.14 13.67
CA GLY A 178 -22.73 18.00 14.40
C GLY A 178 -24.24 17.84 14.23
N LYS A 179 -24.87 18.41 13.21
CA LYS A 179 -26.32 18.23 12.95
C LYS A 179 -26.57 17.11 11.96
N PHE A 180 -27.54 16.24 12.24
CA PHE A 180 -28.01 15.26 11.26
C PHE A 180 -28.87 15.89 10.18
N ARG A 181 -29.61 16.97 10.49
CA ARG A 181 -30.59 17.65 9.64
C ARG A 181 -31.74 16.73 9.19
N PRO A 182 -32.48 16.11 10.14
CA PRO A 182 -33.42 15.03 9.85
C PRO A 182 -34.54 15.39 8.87
N VAL A 183 -35.03 16.63 8.94
CA VAL A 183 -36.14 17.12 8.11
C VAL A 183 -35.69 17.81 6.82
N ALA A 184 -34.38 17.98 6.61
CA ALA A 184 -33.87 18.56 5.38
C ALA A 184 -34.03 17.58 4.22
N PHE A 185 -34.40 18.10 3.05
CA PHE A 185 -34.45 17.31 1.82
C PHE A 185 -33.03 17.06 1.31
N MET A 186 -32.80 15.87 0.76
CA MET A 186 -31.51 15.51 0.18
C MET A 186 -31.44 15.90 -1.28
N THR A 187 -30.28 16.40 -1.72
CA THR A 187 -30.01 16.55 -3.14
C THR A 187 -29.78 15.19 -3.81
N ARG A 188 -29.88 15.14 -5.14
CA ARG A 188 -29.55 13.93 -5.90
C ARG A 188 -28.14 13.44 -5.62
N ALA A 189 -27.15 14.34 -5.55
CA ALA A 189 -25.78 13.99 -5.22
C ALA A 189 -25.63 13.39 -3.82
N GLU A 190 -26.23 14.02 -2.80
CA GLU A 190 -26.17 13.52 -1.43
C GLU A 190 -26.80 12.13 -1.30
N ALA A 191 -27.94 11.90 -1.97
CA ALA A 191 -28.63 10.63 -1.93
C ALA A 191 -27.84 9.52 -2.64
N ILE A 192 -27.24 9.81 -3.80
CA ILE A 192 -26.39 8.89 -4.55
C ILE A 192 -25.14 8.50 -3.75
N VAL A 193 -24.47 9.47 -3.14
CA VAL A 193 -23.31 9.20 -2.28
C VAL A 193 -23.69 8.34 -1.06
N ALA A 194 -24.85 8.59 -0.45
CA ALA A 194 -25.35 7.74 0.64
C ALA A 194 -25.66 6.31 0.19
N MET A 195 -26.24 6.13 -1.00
CA MET A 195 -26.51 4.80 -1.57
C MET A 195 -25.22 4.07 -1.97
N GLU A 196 -24.22 4.78 -2.49
CA GLU A 196 -22.90 4.22 -2.77
C GLU A 196 -22.24 3.71 -1.47
N ALA A 197 -22.24 4.53 -0.41
CA ALA A 197 -21.75 4.09 0.89
C ALA A 197 -22.51 2.86 1.42
N ALA A 198 -23.84 2.81 1.21
CA ALA A 198 -24.65 1.66 1.57
C ALA A 198 -24.36 0.41 0.72
N SER A 199 -24.10 0.55 -0.58
CA SER A 199 -23.82 -0.60 -1.45
C SER A 199 -22.48 -1.27 -1.12
N MET A 200 -21.54 -0.50 -0.58
CA MET A 200 -20.23 -0.98 -0.10
C MET A 200 -20.27 -1.52 1.34
N TYR A 201 -21.40 -1.40 2.05
CA TYR A 201 -21.53 -1.81 3.44
C TYR A 201 -21.55 -3.35 3.59
N THR A 202 -20.70 -3.88 4.48
CA THR A 202 -20.66 -5.30 4.85
C THR A 202 -20.96 -5.47 6.35
N PRO A 203 -22.00 -6.23 6.74
CA PRO A 203 -22.30 -6.47 8.15
C PRO A 203 -21.22 -7.37 8.81
N ASN A 204 -20.56 -6.83 9.85
CA ASN A 204 -19.59 -7.48 10.75
C ASN A 204 -18.26 -8.00 10.14
N ASN A 205 -17.23 -7.18 10.26
CA ASN A 205 -16.27 -7.40 11.33
C ASN A 205 -16.37 -6.19 12.27
N GLN A 206 -16.26 -6.40 13.57
CA GLN A 206 -16.20 -5.30 14.52
C GLN A 206 -15.07 -4.34 14.10
N GLN A 207 -15.44 -3.20 13.51
CA GLN A 207 -14.54 -2.06 13.41
C GLN A 207 -14.56 -1.43 14.80
N GLN A 208 -13.75 -2.02 15.66
CA GLN A 208 -13.61 -1.60 17.04
C GLN A 208 -13.12 -0.14 17.11
N PRO A 209 -13.62 0.65 18.08
CA PRO A 209 -12.91 1.86 18.50
C PRO A 209 -11.49 1.45 18.91
N HIS A 210 -10.48 2.25 18.54
CA HIS A 210 -9.04 2.03 18.81
C HIS A 210 -8.76 0.70 19.53
N GLU A 211 -8.66 -0.40 18.78
CA GLU A 211 -8.13 -1.62 19.36
C GLU A 211 -6.70 -1.27 19.77
N ASN A 212 -6.45 -1.26 21.07
CA ASN A 212 -5.09 -1.36 21.59
C ASN A 212 -4.62 -2.76 21.17
N LEU A 213 -4.15 -2.88 19.93
CA LEU A 213 -3.64 -4.13 19.40
C LEU A 213 -2.33 -4.40 20.12
N ASP A 214 -2.31 -5.45 20.94
CA ASP A 214 -1.07 -5.92 21.55
C ASP A 214 -0.08 -6.21 20.41
N THR A 215 1.00 -5.42 20.33
CA THR A 215 2.00 -5.61 19.29
C THR A 215 2.88 -6.80 19.64
N ASN A 216 3.11 -7.70 18.69
CA ASN A 216 3.98 -8.85 18.86
C ASN A 216 5.40 -8.53 18.37
N THR A 217 5.91 -7.37 18.78
CA THR A 217 7.21 -6.85 18.38
C THR A 217 8.02 -6.44 19.59
N SER A 218 9.30 -6.22 19.38
CA SER A 218 10.23 -5.81 20.43
C SER A 218 11.23 -4.86 19.82
N ARG A 219 11.66 -3.85 20.57
CA ARG A 219 12.67 -2.89 20.10
C ARG A 219 13.84 -3.55 19.35
N LEU A 220 14.12 -3.08 18.13
CA LEU A 220 15.31 -3.49 17.38
C LEU A 220 16.55 -2.71 17.85
N LYS A 221 17.70 -3.37 17.80
CA LYS A 221 19.02 -2.81 18.06
C LYS A 221 20.04 -3.35 17.08
N VAL A 222 21.13 -2.61 16.88
CA VAL A 222 22.30 -3.13 16.19
C VAL A 222 22.92 -4.25 17.03
N SER A 223 23.21 -5.38 16.38
CA SER A 223 23.84 -6.55 17.00
C SER A 223 25.24 -6.23 17.55
N ASN A 224 25.73 -7.05 18.48
CA ASN A 224 27.01 -6.82 19.17
C ASN A 224 28.23 -6.73 18.23
N ASN A 225 28.20 -7.39 17.06
CA ASN A 225 29.29 -7.32 16.09
C ASN A 225 29.15 -6.13 15.11
N GLY A 226 28.07 -5.35 15.22
CA GLY A 226 27.80 -4.18 14.39
C GLY A 226 27.42 -4.50 12.94
N ARG A 227 27.10 -5.76 12.59
CA ARG A 227 26.82 -6.18 11.20
C ARG A 227 25.37 -6.50 10.92
N PHE A 228 24.58 -6.82 11.94
CA PHE A 228 23.18 -7.23 11.83
C PHE A 228 22.27 -6.43 12.76
N LEU A 229 20.96 -6.69 12.65
CA LEU A 229 19.97 -6.28 13.62
C LEU A 229 19.55 -7.45 14.50
N THR A 230 19.18 -7.13 15.74
CA THR A 230 18.61 -8.06 16.71
C THR A 230 17.42 -7.42 17.39
N ARG A 231 16.52 -8.25 17.90
CA ARG A 231 15.49 -7.85 18.88
C ARG A 231 16.12 -7.52 20.24
N ALA A 232 15.33 -6.97 21.16
CA ALA A 232 15.78 -6.56 22.48
C ALA A 232 16.45 -7.73 23.26
N ASP A 233 15.89 -8.93 23.12
CA ASP A 233 16.37 -10.21 23.68
C ASP A 233 17.63 -10.77 22.98
N SER A 234 18.16 -10.06 21.97
CA SER A 234 19.29 -10.46 21.12
C SER A 234 18.99 -11.55 20.10
N THR A 235 17.72 -11.93 19.92
CA THR A 235 17.31 -12.81 18.82
C THR A 235 17.59 -12.11 17.47
N PRO A 236 18.24 -12.78 16.50
CA PRO A 236 18.51 -12.20 15.19
C PRO A 236 17.23 -11.73 14.49
N PHE A 237 17.34 -10.61 13.77
CA PHE A 237 16.25 -10.09 12.95
C PHE A 237 16.70 -9.99 11.50
N PHE A 238 16.08 -10.78 10.63
CA PHE A 238 16.26 -10.63 9.18
C PHE A 238 15.28 -9.60 8.65
N TRP A 239 15.80 -8.51 8.08
CA TRP A 239 14.97 -7.52 7.39
C TRP A 239 14.61 -8.04 6.00
N LEU A 240 13.37 -8.46 5.82
CA LEU A 240 12.75 -8.60 4.51
C LEU A 240 11.67 -7.52 4.35
N GLY A 241 12.00 -6.49 3.56
CA GLY A 241 11.17 -5.31 3.34
C GLY A 241 10.24 -5.44 2.13
N ASP A 242 9.10 -4.78 2.18
CA ASP A 242 8.22 -4.53 1.03
C ASP A 242 7.95 -3.02 0.89
N THR A 243 8.06 -2.49 -0.34
CA THR A 243 7.93 -1.06 -0.62
C THR A 243 6.49 -0.64 -0.93
N ALA A 244 5.94 0.20 -0.06
CA ALA A 244 4.56 0.70 -0.08
C ALA A 244 4.50 2.20 0.24
N TRP A 245 5.24 3.04 -0.50
CA TRP A 245 5.42 4.47 -0.22
C TRP A 245 4.11 5.23 0.04
N GLU A 246 3.09 4.99 -0.78
CA GLU A 246 1.80 5.69 -0.72
C GLU A 246 0.76 5.05 0.22
N LEU A 247 1.14 4.06 1.03
CA LEU A 247 0.21 3.27 1.85
C LEU A 247 -0.70 4.15 2.72
N ALA A 248 -0.13 5.09 3.49
CA ALA A 248 -0.88 5.96 4.40
C ALA A 248 -1.75 7.00 3.69
N HIS A 249 -1.48 7.27 2.42
CA HIS A 249 -2.21 8.25 1.63
C HIS A 249 -3.31 7.60 0.81
N ARG A 250 -3.06 6.45 0.20
CA ARG A 250 -3.96 5.88 -0.82
C ARG A 250 -4.84 4.73 -0.36
N LEU A 251 -4.54 4.09 0.76
CA LEU A 251 -5.34 2.97 1.24
C LEU A 251 -6.25 3.40 2.39
N ASN A 252 -7.47 2.88 2.43
CA ASN A 252 -8.32 2.95 3.61
C ASN A 252 -7.98 1.82 4.60
N ARG A 253 -8.61 1.81 5.79
CA ARG A 253 -8.33 0.81 6.84
C ARG A 253 -8.52 -0.65 6.40
N SER A 254 -9.50 -0.94 5.55
CA SER A 254 -9.75 -2.31 5.09
C SER A 254 -8.67 -2.79 4.11
N GLU A 255 -8.23 -1.90 3.23
CA GLU A 255 -7.15 -2.16 2.27
C GLU A 255 -5.80 -2.28 2.96
N VAL A 256 -5.53 -1.43 3.96
CA VAL A 256 -4.35 -1.54 4.84
C VAL A 256 -4.28 -2.93 5.47
N ARG A 257 -5.37 -3.44 6.07
CA ARG A 257 -5.39 -4.81 6.62
C ARG A 257 -5.11 -5.86 5.57
N SER A 258 -5.75 -5.76 4.41
CA SER A 258 -5.56 -6.72 3.30
C SER A 258 -4.09 -6.75 2.85
N TYR A 259 -3.48 -5.58 2.68
CA TYR A 259 -2.07 -5.45 2.29
C TYR A 259 -1.12 -6.02 3.36
N ILE A 260 -1.30 -5.63 4.62
CA ILE A 260 -0.44 -6.09 5.73
C ILE A 260 -0.61 -7.59 5.97
N GLN A 261 -1.83 -8.13 5.89
CA GLN A 261 -2.06 -9.58 5.98
C GLN A 261 -1.33 -10.33 4.86
N SER A 262 -1.41 -9.82 3.62
CA SER A 262 -0.67 -10.38 2.49
C SER A 262 0.85 -10.34 2.73
N ALA A 263 1.36 -9.25 3.30
CA ALA A 263 2.78 -9.13 3.66
C ALA A 263 3.18 -10.18 4.72
N HIS A 264 2.38 -10.33 5.79
CA HIS A 264 2.55 -11.36 6.82
C HIS A 264 2.59 -12.77 6.23
N ASP A 265 1.59 -13.13 5.42
CA ASP A 265 1.46 -14.47 4.81
C ASP A 265 2.60 -14.79 3.84
N GLN A 266 3.25 -13.74 3.31
CA GLN A 266 4.41 -13.82 2.43
C GLN A 266 5.74 -13.61 3.17
N GLY A 267 5.74 -13.65 4.52
CA GLY A 267 6.95 -13.64 5.35
C GLY A 267 7.69 -12.30 5.41
N ILE A 268 7.09 -11.22 4.88
CA ILE A 268 7.62 -9.85 4.99
C ILE A 268 7.69 -9.48 6.48
N SER A 269 8.81 -8.89 6.87
CA SER A 269 9.05 -8.47 8.26
C SER A 269 9.12 -6.96 8.42
N VAL A 270 9.26 -6.21 7.32
CA VAL A 270 9.29 -4.74 7.31
C VAL A 270 8.42 -4.18 6.19
N ILE A 271 7.56 -3.22 6.47
CA ILE A 271 6.81 -2.46 5.45
C ILE A 271 7.34 -1.04 5.40
N HIS A 272 7.70 -0.59 4.20
CA HIS A 272 8.17 0.76 3.94
C HIS A 272 7.01 1.66 3.53
N PHE A 273 6.79 2.76 4.24
CA PHE A 273 5.85 3.80 3.81
C PHE A 273 6.31 5.19 4.27
N VAL A 274 5.64 6.22 3.73
CA VAL A 274 5.98 7.62 3.97
C VAL A 274 4.84 8.32 4.69
N ALA A 275 5.13 9.09 5.75
CA ALA A 275 4.13 9.88 6.47
C ALA A 275 3.70 11.13 5.69
N LEU A 276 4.63 11.84 5.05
CA LEU A 276 4.30 12.92 4.10
C LEU A 276 4.66 12.44 2.69
N THR A 277 3.67 11.86 2.00
CA THR A 277 3.86 11.06 0.78
C THR A 277 4.15 11.90 -0.48
N PRO A 278 4.92 11.38 -1.46
CA PRO A 278 5.37 12.16 -2.61
C PRO A 278 4.29 12.51 -3.66
N LEU A 279 3.20 11.74 -3.75
CA LEU A 279 2.20 11.93 -4.80
C LEU A 279 1.06 12.85 -4.35
N ASP A 280 1.42 14.13 -4.16
CA ASP A 280 0.54 15.24 -3.81
C ASP A 280 -0.13 15.11 -2.42
N GLY A 281 0.42 14.29 -1.51
CA GLY A 281 -0.18 13.97 -0.20
C GLY A 281 -0.23 15.10 0.84
N LEU A 282 0.22 16.31 0.48
CA LEU A 282 0.02 17.53 1.29
C LEU A 282 -1.09 18.44 0.74
N THR A 283 -1.65 18.12 -0.42
CA THR A 283 -2.70 18.90 -1.09
C THR A 283 -3.91 18.07 -1.45
N GLU A 284 -3.71 16.78 -1.71
CA GLU A 284 -4.77 15.80 -1.89
C GLU A 284 -4.97 15.03 -0.57
N PRO A 285 -6.21 14.91 -0.08
CA PRO A 285 -6.48 14.14 1.13
C PRO A 285 -6.23 12.65 0.93
N ASN A 286 -5.99 11.93 2.03
CA ASN A 286 -5.89 10.48 2.01
C ASN A 286 -7.22 9.81 1.63
N ALA A 287 -7.22 8.48 1.54
CA ALA A 287 -8.41 7.68 1.23
C ALA A 287 -9.59 7.86 2.21
N LEU A 288 -9.37 8.52 3.36
CA LEU A 288 -10.38 8.83 4.37
C LEU A 288 -10.85 10.30 4.33
N GLY A 289 -10.20 11.14 3.52
CA GLY A 289 -10.55 12.55 3.35
C GLY A 289 -9.69 13.51 4.18
N ASP A 290 -8.57 13.05 4.75
CA ASP A 290 -7.76 13.83 5.69
C ASP A 290 -6.41 14.28 5.10
N LEU A 291 -5.99 15.49 5.43
CA LEU A 291 -4.64 16.01 5.17
C LEU A 291 -3.76 15.87 6.40
N PRO A 292 -2.43 15.69 6.26
CA PRO A 292 -1.53 15.52 7.39
C PRO A 292 -1.19 16.84 8.13
N LEU A 293 -1.20 17.98 7.43
CA LEU A 293 -0.69 19.28 7.93
C LEU A 293 -1.63 20.43 7.58
N HIS A 294 -1.74 21.42 8.47
CA HIS A 294 -2.37 22.71 8.14
C HIS A 294 -1.44 23.52 7.22
N ASP A 295 -1.95 23.97 6.07
CA ASP A 295 -1.26 24.86 5.13
C ASP A 295 0.18 24.40 4.76
N LYS A 296 0.39 23.08 4.67
CA LYS A 296 1.70 22.44 4.45
C LYS A 296 2.78 22.82 5.47
N ASN A 297 2.41 23.26 6.67
CA ASN A 297 3.35 23.65 7.72
C ASN A 297 3.74 22.43 8.57
N PRO A 298 5.00 21.96 8.55
CA PRO A 298 5.44 20.79 9.33
C PRO A 298 5.32 20.97 10.85
N THR A 299 5.25 22.21 11.32
CA THR A 299 5.08 22.52 12.75
C THR A 299 3.62 22.49 13.20
N SER A 300 2.69 22.25 12.28
CA SER A 300 1.25 22.23 12.53
C SER A 300 0.56 20.97 11.98
N PRO A 301 0.88 19.77 12.50
CA PRO A 301 0.12 18.56 12.20
C PRO A 301 -1.38 18.71 12.52
N ILE A 302 -2.25 18.19 11.65
CA ILE A 302 -3.70 18.18 11.88
C ILE A 302 -4.02 17.02 12.81
N VAL A 303 -4.41 17.32 14.04
CA VAL A 303 -4.79 16.30 15.04
C VAL A 303 -6.19 16.55 15.61
N THR A 304 -6.89 15.47 15.91
CA THR A 304 -8.18 15.46 16.57
C THR A 304 -8.07 14.92 18.00
N PRO A 305 -9.01 15.24 18.92
CA PRO A 305 -8.91 14.82 20.33
C PRO A 305 -9.21 13.34 20.60
N GLY A 306 -9.67 12.59 19.60
CA GLY A 306 -10.02 11.17 19.73
C GLY A 306 -9.41 10.38 18.58
N SER A 307 -9.74 9.10 18.50
CA SER A 307 -9.21 8.21 17.46
C SER A 307 -10.23 7.18 16.95
N ASN A 308 -11.52 7.51 17.03
CA ASN A 308 -12.59 6.63 16.56
C ASN A 308 -12.79 6.80 15.05
N PRO A 309 -12.44 5.81 14.21
CA PRO A 309 -12.55 5.93 12.74
C PRO A 309 -13.98 6.14 12.25
N ASN A 310 -14.98 5.94 13.11
CA ASN A 310 -16.39 6.16 12.81
C ASN A 310 -16.88 7.57 13.16
N VAL A 311 -15.99 8.45 13.62
CA VAL A 311 -16.30 9.84 13.98
C VAL A 311 -15.23 10.74 13.36
N SER A 312 -15.54 11.43 12.26
CA SER A 312 -14.55 12.24 11.52
C SER A 312 -13.98 13.44 12.31
N LEU A 313 -14.59 13.80 13.44
CA LEU A 313 -14.06 14.81 14.37
C LEU A 313 -13.11 14.22 15.43
N GLU A 314 -12.97 12.90 15.44
CA GLU A 314 -12.13 12.11 16.34
C GLU A 314 -11.26 11.14 15.54
N TYR A 315 -11.02 11.37 14.25
CA TYR A 315 -10.10 10.54 13.48
C TYR A 315 -9.46 11.35 12.39
N ASP A 316 -8.16 11.54 12.50
CA ASP A 316 -7.36 12.32 11.55
C ASP A 316 -6.38 11.43 10.75
N TYR A 317 -5.58 12.09 9.91
CA TYR A 317 -4.53 11.47 9.13
C TYR A 317 -3.56 10.64 10.00
N TRP A 318 -3.18 11.17 11.16
CA TRP A 318 -2.20 10.56 12.05
C TRP A 318 -2.77 9.39 12.83
N ASP A 319 -4.06 9.39 13.17
CA ASP A 319 -4.72 8.19 13.70
C ASP A 319 -4.75 7.06 12.65
N HIS A 320 -4.79 7.41 11.36
CA HIS A 320 -4.61 6.43 10.30
C HIS A 320 -3.18 5.88 10.22
N VAL A 321 -2.17 6.74 10.41
CA VAL A 321 -0.77 6.29 10.52
C VAL A 321 -0.59 5.38 11.74
N ASP A 322 -1.14 5.73 12.90
CA ASP A 322 -1.15 4.88 14.10
C ASP A 322 -1.76 3.52 13.80
N TYR A 323 -2.93 3.51 13.14
CA TYR A 323 -3.61 2.28 12.75
C TYR A 323 -2.75 1.37 11.88
N ILE A 324 -2.02 1.93 10.91
CA ILE A 324 -1.10 1.17 10.05
C ILE A 324 0.02 0.55 10.90
N ILE A 325 0.64 1.34 11.78
CA ILE A 325 1.73 0.92 12.65
C ILE A 325 1.25 -0.21 13.57
N ASP A 326 0.09 -0.06 14.20
CA ASP A 326 -0.44 -1.03 15.16
C ASP A 326 -0.94 -2.29 14.47
N THR A 327 -1.55 -2.17 13.29
CA THR A 327 -1.94 -3.34 12.48
C THR A 327 -0.70 -4.15 12.07
N ALA A 328 0.36 -3.49 11.61
CA ALA A 328 1.63 -4.17 11.30
C ALA A 328 2.23 -4.83 12.56
N GLY A 329 2.28 -4.11 13.68
CA GLY A 329 2.81 -4.60 14.94
C GLY A 329 2.06 -5.82 15.50
N SER A 330 0.74 -5.87 15.35
CA SER A 330 -0.09 -7.01 15.76
C SER A 330 0.27 -8.32 15.03
N LEU A 331 0.82 -8.20 13.82
CA LEU A 331 1.29 -9.31 12.99
C LEU A 331 2.81 -9.50 13.05
N GLY A 332 3.49 -8.84 14.00
CA GLY A 332 4.95 -8.94 14.17
C GLY A 332 5.77 -8.26 13.08
N ILE A 333 5.14 -7.37 12.29
CA ILE A 333 5.78 -6.60 11.21
C ILE A 333 6.24 -5.24 11.72
N TYR A 334 7.47 -4.88 11.37
CA TYR A 334 8.04 -3.55 11.61
C TYR A 334 7.68 -2.60 10.46
N VAL A 335 7.69 -1.31 10.73
CA VAL A 335 7.49 -0.27 9.72
C VAL A 335 8.77 0.55 9.57
N ALA A 336 9.25 0.65 8.34
CA ALA A 336 10.29 1.58 7.94
C ALA A 336 9.62 2.90 7.56
N LEU A 337 9.41 3.74 8.59
CA LEU A 337 8.65 4.97 8.49
C LEU A 337 9.54 6.12 8.05
N HIS A 338 9.24 6.67 6.87
CA HIS A 338 9.85 7.92 6.42
C HIS A 338 9.05 9.10 7.00
N PRO A 339 9.67 10.00 7.80
CA PRO A 339 8.98 11.20 8.29
C PRO A 339 8.40 12.06 7.17
N SER A 340 9.07 12.11 6.02
CA SER A 340 8.66 12.86 4.83
C SER A 340 9.38 12.30 3.61
N TRP A 341 8.81 12.45 2.42
CA TRP A 341 9.58 12.27 1.19
C TRP A 341 10.48 13.48 0.90
N GLY A 342 11.53 13.28 0.10
CA GLY A 342 12.52 14.33 -0.16
C GLY A 342 12.07 15.46 -1.08
N VAL A 343 10.93 15.32 -1.77
CA VAL A 343 10.31 16.43 -2.52
C VAL A 343 10.02 17.64 -1.64
N TYR A 344 9.75 17.39 -0.36
CA TYR A 344 9.45 18.40 0.65
C TYR A 344 10.69 18.94 1.37
N LEU A 345 11.87 18.38 1.09
CA LEU A 345 13.13 18.80 1.70
C LEU A 345 13.87 19.83 0.82
N TRP A 346 14.19 19.45 -0.43
CA TRP A 346 14.87 20.33 -1.39
C TRP A 346 14.81 19.81 -2.83
N GLU A 347 15.19 20.68 -3.78
CA GLU A 347 15.39 20.33 -5.20
C GLU A 347 16.63 19.48 -5.42
N ASN A 348 16.50 18.39 -6.20
CA ASN A 348 17.61 17.50 -6.51
C ASN A 348 17.71 17.26 -8.01
N ARG A 349 18.74 17.86 -8.62
CA ARG A 349 19.11 17.67 -10.04
C ARG A 349 17.93 17.87 -11.01
N GLY A 350 17.16 18.95 -10.85
CA GLY A 350 16.05 19.29 -11.75
C GLY A 350 14.77 18.48 -11.53
N GLN A 351 14.70 17.59 -10.52
CA GLN A 351 13.42 17.03 -10.09
C GLN A 351 12.55 18.10 -9.43
N LYS A 352 11.23 17.98 -9.61
CA LYS A 352 10.23 18.78 -8.89
C LYS A 352 10.53 18.73 -7.38
N ALA A 353 10.42 19.89 -6.74
CA ALA A 353 10.46 20.04 -5.30
C ALA A 353 9.38 21.03 -4.86
N ASP A 354 8.93 20.85 -3.63
CA ASP A 354 7.98 21.70 -2.92
C ASP A 354 8.48 21.83 -1.48
N PRO A 355 9.66 22.45 -1.26
CA PRO A 355 10.33 22.41 0.03
C PRO A 355 9.51 23.15 1.09
N ILE A 356 9.23 22.47 2.20
CA ILE A 356 8.52 23.02 3.37
C ILE A 356 9.37 22.94 4.64
N PHE A 357 10.52 22.26 4.58
CA PHE A 357 11.41 22.09 5.69
C PHE A 357 12.58 23.09 5.66
N ASP A 358 12.88 23.62 6.83
CA ASP A 358 14.14 24.29 7.16
C ASP A 358 14.79 23.60 8.38
N ALA A 359 15.97 24.05 8.77
CA ALA A 359 16.70 23.44 9.88
C ALA A 359 15.96 23.52 11.23
N THR A 360 15.10 24.52 11.45
CA THR A 360 14.36 24.73 12.69
C THR A 360 13.11 23.87 12.73
N ASN A 361 12.26 23.96 11.69
CA ASN A 361 11.00 23.24 11.66
C ASN A 361 11.20 21.73 11.48
N ALA A 362 12.32 21.29 10.90
CA ALA A 362 12.68 19.87 10.81
C ALA A 362 12.90 19.26 12.21
N ALA A 363 13.53 19.99 13.13
CA ALA A 363 13.67 19.55 14.52
C ALA A 363 12.32 19.49 15.24
N GLN A 364 11.46 20.51 15.06
CA GLN A 364 10.14 20.58 15.70
C GLN A 364 9.21 19.46 15.22
N TYR A 365 9.19 19.20 13.92
CA TYR A 365 8.42 18.10 13.35
C TYR A 365 8.96 16.74 13.80
N GLY A 366 10.30 16.58 13.84
CA GLY A 366 10.95 15.40 14.40
C GLY A 366 10.57 15.18 15.87
N GLU A 367 10.57 16.23 16.69
CA GLU A 367 10.18 16.17 18.10
C GLU A 367 8.72 15.74 18.28
N TRP A 368 7.82 16.29 17.47
CA TRP A 368 6.42 15.90 17.48
C TRP A 368 6.22 14.41 17.13
N LEU A 369 6.88 13.92 16.07
CA LEU A 369 6.86 12.49 15.71
C LEU A 369 7.48 11.62 16.80
N GLY A 370 8.63 12.04 17.33
CA GLY A 370 9.32 11.35 18.41
C GLY A 370 8.43 11.18 19.65
N HIS A 371 7.66 12.23 19.97
CA HIS A 371 6.69 12.19 21.07
C HIS A 371 5.52 11.26 20.78
N ARG A 372 4.89 11.37 19.61
CA ARG A 372 3.72 10.55 19.25
C ARG A 372 4.05 9.06 19.25
N TYR A 373 5.25 8.69 18.84
CA TYR A 373 5.62 7.31 18.58
C TYR A 373 6.72 6.75 19.49
N ALA A 374 7.05 7.40 20.61
CA ALA A 374 8.12 6.98 21.52
C ALA A 374 7.96 5.51 21.96
N ASP A 375 6.74 5.11 22.27
CA ASP A 375 6.37 3.77 22.78
C ASP A 375 6.20 2.70 21.69
N LYS A 376 6.24 3.07 20.40
CA LYS A 376 6.11 2.12 19.30
C LYS A 376 7.43 1.39 19.04
N ASP A 377 7.49 0.14 19.48
CA ASP A 377 8.65 -0.76 19.34
C ASP A 377 8.91 -1.20 17.89
N ASN A 378 7.88 -1.20 17.05
CA ASN A 378 7.93 -1.69 15.68
C ASN A 378 8.28 -0.62 14.63
N ILE A 379 8.75 0.56 15.02
CA ILE A 379 9.18 1.60 14.08
C ILE A 379 10.70 1.59 13.86
N ILE A 380 11.09 1.80 12.61
CA ILE A 380 12.46 2.08 12.15
C ILE A 380 12.40 3.41 11.38
N TRP A 381 13.15 4.42 11.81
CA TRP A 381 13.11 5.74 11.17
C TRP A 381 14.00 5.77 9.93
N ILE A 382 13.42 6.20 8.80
CA ILE A 382 14.16 6.38 7.54
C ILE A 382 14.13 7.86 7.16
N LEU A 383 15.18 8.59 7.50
CA LEU A 383 15.29 10.01 7.18
C LEU A 383 15.68 10.20 5.70
N GLY A 384 15.47 11.38 5.13
CA GLY A 384 15.76 11.63 3.72
C GLY A 384 14.58 11.32 2.81
N GLY A 385 14.80 10.58 1.72
CA GLY A 385 13.77 10.30 0.72
C GLY A 385 14.21 10.64 -0.70
N ASP A 386 15.01 9.79 -1.34
CA ASP A 386 15.52 9.97 -2.71
C ASP A 386 16.11 11.39 -2.91
N ARG A 387 17.09 11.77 -2.08
CA ARG A 387 17.78 13.07 -2.17
C ARG A 387 19.27 12.96 -1.87
N ILE A 388 20.07 13.81 -2.51
CA ILE A 388 21.50 13.98 -2.22
C ILE A 388 21.65 15.14 -1.22
N PRO A 389 22.21 14.91 -0.01
CA PRO A 389 22.49 15.96 0.96
C PRO A 389 23.92 16.48 0.74
N ASP A 390 24.16 17.15 -0.39
CA ASP A 390 25.50 17.57 -0.85
C ASP A 390 26.03 18.88 -0.24
N THR A 391 25.31 19.48 0.70
CA THR A 391 25.73 20.69 1.42
C THR A 391 25.58 20.51 2.93
N ASP A 392 26.37 21.25 3.71
CA ASP A 392 26.27 21.26 5.17
C ASP A 392 24.89 21.66 5.68
N GLU A 393 24.21 22.57 4.98
CA GLU A 393 22.83 22.97 5.28
C GLU A 393 21.85 21.80 5.16
N LYS A 394 21.90 21.06 4.02
CA LYS A 394 21.03 19.89 3.79
C LYS A 394 21.33 18.78 4.79
N MET A 395 22.60 18.52 5.09
CA MET A 395 23.00 17.55 6.11
C MET A 395 22.52 17.99 7.51
N THR A 396 22.61 19.29 7.83
CA THR A 396 22.15 19.85 9.10
C THR A 396 20.64 19.71 9.27
N LEU A 397 19.86 19.92 8.20
CA LEU A 397 18.41 19.69 8.22
C LEU A 397 18.08 18.25 8.66
N ILE A 398 18.72 17.25 8.05
CA ILE A 398 18.53 15.83 8.39
C ILE A 398 18.96 15.55 9.84
N ARG A 399 20.12 16.06 10.27
CA ARG A 399 20.60 15.93 11.65
C ARG A 399 19.64 16.55 12.66
N ASN A 400 19.04 17.68 12.34
CA ASN A 400 18.08 18.36 13.19
C ASN A 400 16.78 17.57 13.30
N MET A 401 16.30 16.96 12.21
CA MET A 401 15.16 16.04 12.27
C MET A 401 15.46 14.81 13.15
N ALA A 402 16.64 14.20 13.00
CA ALA A 402 17.07 13.08 13.85
C ALA A 402 17.12 13.49 15.34
N LYS A 403 17.70 14.65 15.63
CA LYS A 403 17.75 15.22 16.98
C LYS A 403 16.35 15.50 17.53
N GLY A 404 15.43 15.98 16.69
CA GLY A 404 14.02 16.15 17.05
C GLY A 404 13.41 14.84 17.52
N LEU A 405 13.52 13.78 16.72
CA LEU A 405 13.01 12.45 17.07
C LEU A 405 13.50 11.98 18.44
N ASP A 406 14.79 12.17 18.72
CA ASP A 406 15.37 11.83 20.03
C ASP A 406 14.84 12.73 21.16
N ALA A 407 14.67 14.02 20.91
CA ALA A 407 14.12 14.98 21.88
C ALA A 407 12.67 14.68 22.25
N GLY A 408 11.89 14.14 21.30
CA GLY A 408 10.53 13.65 21.54
C GLY A 408 10.46 12.36 22.38
N GLY A 409 11.59 11.73 22.68
CA GLY A 409 11.66 10.46 23.42
C GLY A 409 11.78 9.22 22.53
N GLY A 410 11.96 9.40 21.21
CA GLY A 410 12.16 8.29 20.28
C GLY A 410 13.50 7.59 20.49
N THR A 411 13.48 6.28 20.71
CA THR A 411 14.69 5.43 20.85
C THR A 411 14.81 4.38 19.75
N GLN A 412 13.94 4.42 18.74
CA GLN A 412 14.00 3.58 17.55
C GLN A 412 15.33 3.78 16.82
N ILE A 413 15.81 2.73 16.16
CA ILE A 413 16.95 2.81 15.23
C ILE A 413 16.61 3.65 13.99
N LYS A 414 17.62 4.31 13.45
CA LYS A 414 17.49 5.30 12.36
C LYS A 414 18.48 5.04 11.24
N THR A 415 18.08 5.38 10.01
CA THR A 415 18.96 5.42 8.84
C THR A 415 18.59 6.57 7.90
N TYR A 416 19.25 6.67 6.75
CA TYR A 416 19.01 7.66 5.71
C TYR A 416 18.76 7.01 4.36
N HIS A 417 17.65 7.35 3.71
CA HIS A 417 17.35 6.95 2.34
C HIS A 417 17.96 7.94 1.33
N PRO A 418 19.01 7.52 0.60
CA PRO A 418 19.71 8.39 -0.34
C PRO A 418 19.12 8.30 -1.75
N TRP A 419 19.59 9.20 -2.61
CA TRP A 419 19.30 9.20 -4.05
C TRP A 419 19.73 7.91 -4.78
N GLY A 420 19.10 7.62 -5.92
CA GLY A 420 19.47 6.50 -6.80
C GLY A 420 20.96 6.43 -7.14
N GLY A 421 21.60 5.31 -6.83
CA GLY A 421 23.03 5.10 -7.03
C GLY A 421 23.93 5.74 -5.97
N LYS A 422 23.38 6.06 -4.79
CA LYS A 422 24.10 6.61 -3.63
C LYS A 422 23.94 5.75 -2.39
N SER A 423 24.90 5.86 -1.47
CA SER A 423 24.81 5.31 -0.10
C SER A 423 24.78 6.43 0.93
N SER A 424 23.98 6.24 1.98
CA SER A 424 24.01 7.07 3.20
C SER A 424 25.42 7.14 3.82
N SER A 425 26.24 6.11 3.59
CA SER A 425 27.61 6.08 4.11
C SER A 425 28.50 7.18 3.49
N GLU A 426 28.16 7.69 2.31
CA GLU A 426 28.86 8.81 1.68
C GLU A 426 28.72 10.12 2.49
N TYR A 427 27.70 10.22 3.36
CA TYR A 427 27.31 11.49 3.99
C TYR A 427 27.27 11.43 5.52
N PHE A 428 26.68 10.37 6.09
CA PHE A 428 26.34 10.30 7.52
C PHE A 428 27.00 9.15 8.26
N HIS A 429 27.97 8.46 7.64
CA HIS A 429 28.56 7.25 8.22
C HIS A 429 29.15 7.46 9.62
N GLU A 430 29.72 8.63 9.88
CA GLU A 430 30.35 8.97 11.16
C GLU A 430 29.37 9.58 12.17
N ASP A 431 28.16 9.93 11.73
CA ASP A 431 27.15 10.51 12.60
C ASP A 431 26.62 9.46 13.60
N ALA A 432 26.49 9.85 14.87
CA ALA A 432 26.06 8.96 15.94
C ALA A 432 24.58 8.55 15.82
N TRP A 433 23.73 9.39 15.21
CA TRP A 433 22.30 9.11 15.04
C TRP A 433 22.04 8.03 13.97
N LEU A 434 22.98 7.78 13.05
CA LEU A 434 22.82 6.81 11.97
C LEU A 434 23.22 5.40 12.47
N ASP A 435 22.26 4.56 12.81
CA ASP A 435 22.51 3.22 13.37
C ASP A 435 23.07 2.22 12.33
N PHE A 436 22.58 2.31 11.10
CA PHE A 436 23.03 1.49 9.98
C PHE A 436 23.02 2.30 8.68
N ASN A 437 23.85 1.90 7.71
CA ASN A 437 23.82 2.50 6.38
C ASN A 437 22.69 1.87 5.57
N SER A 438 22.06 2.67 4.73
CA SER A 438 21.24 2.19 3.61
C SER A 438 21.67 2.83 2.30
N PHE A 439 21.35 2.17 1.19
CA PHE A 439 21.58 2.66 -0.16
C PHE A 439 20.41 2.36 -1.09
N GLN A 440 20.35 3.09 -2.21
CA GLN A 440 19.39 2.89 -3.28
C GLN A 440 20.15 2.43 -4.53
N SER A 441 19.88 1.21 -5.00
CA SER A 441 20.53 0.67 -6.21
C SER A 441 19.64 0.72 -7.46
N GLY A 442 18.32 0.84 -7.31
CA GLY A 442 17.37 0.99 -8.42
C GLY A 442 17.44 2.38 -9.08
N HIS A 443 16.94 2.58 -10.31
CA HIS A 443 16.38 1.63 -11.29
C HIS A 443 17.15 1.59 -12.63
N PRO A 444 18.48 1.78 -12.70
CA PRO A 444 19.16 2.19 -13.94
C PRO A 444 19.29 1.11 -15.00
N SER A 445 19.50 -0.16 -14.63
CA SER A 445 19.75 -1.23 -15.60
C SER A 445 19.55 -2.62 -15.01
N ARG A 446 19.39 -3.62 -15.89
CA ARG A 446 19.62 -5.03 -15.53
C ARG A 446 21.08 -5.24 -15.12
N ASP A 447 21.32 -6.28 -14.32
CA ASP A 447 22.62 -6.63 -13.74
C ASP A 447 23.38 -5.47 -13.07
N TYR A 448 22.66 -4.44 -12.58
CA TYR A 448 23.30 -3.35 -11.85
C TYR A 448 23.97 -3.90 -10.59
N LYS A 449 25.26 -3.57 -10.42
CA LYS A 449 26.15 -4.24 -9.46
C LYS A 449 25.95 -3.73 -8.03
N ASN A 450 24.73 -3.88 -7.50
CA ASN A 450 24.32 -3.36 -6.19
C ASN A 450 25.19 -3.87 -5.02
N TYR A 451 25.73 -5.10 -5.14
CA TYR A 451 26.70 -5.66 -4.19
C TYR A 451 27.94 -4.77 -3.95
N LYS A 452 28.28 -3.85 -4.88
CA LYS A 452 29.40 -2.92 -4.70
C LYS A 452 29.13 -1.87 -3.62
N PHE A 453 27.89 -1.43 -3.46
CA PHE A 453 27.50 -0.53 -2.37
C PHE A 453 27.68 -1.25 -1.03
N THR A 454 27.14 -2.47 -0.93
CA THR A 454 27.31 -3.33 0.25
C THR A 454 28.78 -3.53 0.60
N ARG A 455 29.65 -3.89 -0.37
CA ARG A 455 31.08 -4.11 -0.09
C ARG A 455 31.80 -2.84 0.33
N THR A 456 31.46 -1.70 -0.30
CA THR A 456 32.02 -0.39 0.08
C THR A 456 31.67 -0.06 1.53
N ASP A 457 30.39 -0.20 1.91
CA ASP A 457 29.94 0.06 3.29
C ASP A 457 30.53 -0.94 4.28
N TYR A 458 30.55 -2.23 3.93
CA TYR A 458 31.06 -3.30 4.78
C TYR A 458 32.56 -3.13 5.11
N ALA A 459 33.34 -2.61 4.15
CA ALA A 459 34.79 -2.39 4.27
C ALA A 459 35.17 -1.12 5.07
N ARG A 460 34.19 -0.33 5.53
CA ARG A 460 34.47 0.87 6.33
C ARG A 460 35.04 0.50 7.70
N LYS A 461 35.85 1.42 8.24
CA LYS A 461 36.55 1.26 9.53
C LYS A 461 35.57 1.27 10.71
N ILE A 462 34.64 2.23 10.72
CA ILE A 462 33.54 2.24 11.68
C ILE A 462 32.53 1.20 11.20
N ILE A 463 32.33 0.17 12.02
CA ILE A 463 31.45 -0.94 11.66
C ILE A 463 30.01 -0.50 11.89
N LYS A 464 29.23 -0.46 10.81
CA LYS A 464 27.78 -0.31 10.84
C LYS A 464 27.14 -1.36 9.89
N PRO A 465 25.92 -1.83 10.17
CA PRO A 465 25.19 -2.66 9.22
C PRO A 465 24.93 -1.90 7.90
N THR A 466 24.65 -2.61 6.81
CA THR A 466 24.27 -2.02 5.52
C THR A 466 23.14 -2.80 4.85
N ILE A 467 22.28 -2.11 4.09
CA ILE A 467 21.14 -2.70 3.39
C ILE A 467 20.78 -1.93 2.11
N ASP A 468 20.33 -2.66 1.09
CA ASP A 468 19.69 -2.10 -0.11
C ASP A 468 18.20 -1.91 0.18
N ILE A 469 17.75 -0.66 0.33
CA ILE A 469 16.36 -0.34 0.71
C ILE A 469 15.49 0.07 -0.47
N GLU A 470 16.08 0.27 -1.64
CA GLU A 470 15.36 0.54 -2.89
C GLU A 470 16.19 -0.01 -4.06
N PRO A 471 16.08 -1.33 -4.30
CA PRO A 471 16.64 -1.94 -5.48
C PRO A 471 15.75 -1.69 -6.70
N ARG A 472 16.11 -2.30 -7.83
CA ARG A 472 15.22 -2.36 -9.00
C ARG A 472 13.88 -3.03 -8.64
N TYR A 473 12.79 -2.28 -8.78
CA TYR A 473 11.44 -2.79 -8.56
C TYR A 473 10.95 -3.69 -9.69
N GLU A 474 10.30 -4.79 -9.34
CA GLU A 474 9.60 -5.65 -10.29
C GLU A 474 8.54 -4.87 -11.07
N ASN A 475 8.40 -5.18 -12.36
CA ASN A 475 7.51 -4.54 -13.31
C ASN A 475 7.75 -3.02 -13.52
N HIS A 476 8.83 -2.46 -12.98
CA HIS A 476 9.24 -1.09 -13.24
C HIS A 476 9.98 -0.99 -14.60
N PRO A 477 9.71 0.02 -15.43
CA PRO A 477 10.48 0.29 -16.65
C PRO A 477 11.97 0.48 -16.34
N ILE A 478 12.82 -0.16 -17.13
CA ILE A 478 14.26 -0.07 -16.93
C ILE A 478 14.72 1.35 -17.25
N ASN A 479 15.39 1.99 -16.29
CA ASN A 479 15.79 3.41 -16.38
C ASN A 479 14.61 4.36 -16.63
N PHE A 480 13.42 4.07 -16.09
CA PHE A 480 12.20 4.87 -16.29
C PHE A 480 11.79 5.01 -17.77
N ASN A 481 12.25 4.11 -18.65
CA ASN A 481 11.88 4.09 -20.06
C ASN A 481 11.38 2.71 -20.46
N LEU A 482 10.10 2.64 -20.87
CA LEU A 482 9.44 1.40 -21.25
C LEU A 482 10.06 0.72 -22.48
N GLU A 483 10.73 1.48 -23.36
CA GLU A 483 11.44 0.92 -24.52
C GLU A 483 12.58 -0.01 -24.12
N ASN A 484 13.16 0.18 -22.93
CA ASN A 484 14.19 -0.71 -22.39
C ASN A 484 13.63 -2.01 -21.81
N GLY A 485 12.30 -2.17 -21.80
CA GLY A 485 11.59 -3.27 -21.13
C GLY A 485 11.40 -3.02 -19.65
N ARG A 486 10.96 -4.06 -18.93
CA ARG A 486 10.68 -4.02 -17.49
C ARG A 486 11.57 -4.99 -16.72
N PHE A 487 11.78 -4.70 -15.45
CA PHE A 487 12.32 -5.68 -14.51
C PHE A 487 11.27 -6.75 -14.20
N ASP A 488 11.71 -7.96 -13.85
CA ASP A 488 10.86 -9.07 -13.42
C ASP A 488 11.33 -9.69 -12.09
N GLY A 489 10.62 -10.73 -11.62
CA GLY A 489 10.93 -11.41 -10.36
C GLY A 489 12.36 -11.97 -10.28
N TYR A 490 12.96 -12.36 -11.40
CA TYR A 490 14.37 -12.77 -11.45
C TYR A 490 15.31 -11.58 -11.15
N ASP A 491 15.07 -10.42 -11.75
CA ASP A 491 15.90 -9.23 -11.49
C ASP A 491 15.84 -8.80 -10.01
N ALA A 492 14.64 -8.95 -9.39
CA ALA A 492 14.44 -8.71 -7.96
C ALA A 492 15.24 -9.71 -7.10
N ARG A 493 15.11 -11.03 -7.34
CA ARG A 493 15.91 -12.06 -6.62
C ARG A 493 17.41 -11.83 -6.79
N GLN A 494 17.87 -11.56 -8.01
CA GLN A 494 19.29 -11.31 -8.26
C GLN A 494 19.82 -10.14 -7.43
N ALA A 495 19.10 -9.01 -7.36
CA ALA A 495 19.49 -7.89 -6.51
C ALA A 495 19.56 -8.28 -5.03
N ALA A 496 18.57 -9.04 -4.55
CA ALA A 496 18.49 -9.49 -3.17
C ALA A 496 19.68 -10.34 -2.76
N TYR A 497 19.93 -11.44 -3.49
CA TYR A 497 21.03 -12.37 -3.19
C TYR A 497 22.41 -11.70 -3.38
N TRP A 498 22.59 -10.87 -4.41
CA TRP A 498 23.87 -10.17 -4.62
C TRP A 498 24.22 -9.23 -3.48
N SER A 499 23.27 -8.41 -3.02
CA SER A 499 23.51 -7.51 -1.88
C SER A 499 23.72 -8.31 -0.59
N LEU A 500 22.88 -9.31 -0.34
CA LEU A 500 22.93 -10.06 0.90
C LEU A 500 24.22 -10.86 1.07
N PHE A 501 24.65 -11.58 0.03
CA PHE A 501 25.87 -12.40 0.08
C PHE A 501 27.13 -11.54 0.02
N ALA A 502 27.00 -10.25 -0.31
CA ALA A 502 28.07 -9.26 -0.21
C ALA A 502 28.20 -8.63 1.18
N GLY A 503 27.29 -8.94 2.11
CA GLY A 503 27.40 -8.56 3.52
C GLY A 503 26.24 -7.72 4.06
N ALA A 504 25.17 -7.50 3.29
CA ALA A 504 23.99 -6.81 3.81
C ALA A 504 23.30 -7.68 4.87
N PHE A 505 22.62 -7.05 5.84
CA PHE A 505 21.92 -7.77 6.91
C PHE A 505 20.50 -8.21 6.53
N GLY A 506 19.97 -7.66 5.43
CA GLY A 506 18.64 -7.92 4.91
C GLY A 506 18.48 -7.31 3.51
N HIS A 507 17.24 -7.21 3.05
CA HIS A 507 16.89 -6.67 1.74
C HIS A 507 15.47 -6.10 1.75
N THR A 508 15.22 -5.06 0.94
CA THR A 508 13.86 -4.54 0.68
C THR A 508 13.49 -4.82 -0.76
N TYR A 509 12.39 -5.54 -0.97
CA TYR A 509 11.76 -5.72 -2.26
C TYR A 509 10.87 -4.51 -2.57
N GLY A 510 10.68 -4.23 -3.86
CA GLY A 510 9.59 -3.37 -4.28
C GLY A 510 9.06 -3.71 -5.65
N HIS A 511 7.86 -3.21 -5.92
CA HIS A 511 7.12 -3.46 -7.15
C HIS A 511 6.51 -2.14 -7.65
N ASN A 512 6.54 -1.91 -8.96
CA ASN A 512 6.09 -0.65 -9.56
C ASN A 512 4.65 -0.27 -9.17
N SER A 513 3.73 -1.23 -9.19
CA SER A 513 2.34 -0.99 -8.79
C SER A 513 2.12 -0.87 -7.28
N ILE A 514 2.93 -1.53 -6.46
CA ILE A 514 2.72 -1.61 -5.00
C ILE A 514 3.21 -0.33 -4.33
N TRP A 515 4.40 0.18 -4.70
CA TRP A 515 4.96 1.36 -4.03
C TRP A 515 4.02 2.57 -4.09
N GLN A 516 3.29 2.70 -5.20
CA GLN A 516 2.35 3.79 -5.45
C GLN A 516 0.89 3.42 -5.16
N MET A 517 0.61 2.20 -4.67
CA MET A 517 -0.76 1.68 -4.50
C MET A 517 -1.63 1.95 -5.73
N TYR A 518 -1.15 1.53 -6.90
CA TYR A 518 -1.81 1.84 -8.17
C TYR A 518 -3.19 1.18 -8.26
N GLU A 519 -4.20 1.99 -8.58
CA GLU A 519 -5.59 1.61 -8.82
C GLU A 519 -6.16 2.42 -10.00
N ALA A 520 -7.32 2.03 -10.51
CA ALA A 520 -7.92 2.55 -11.74
C ALA A 520 -8.14 4.08 -11.77
N ASP A 521 -8.38 4.70 -10.61
CA ASP A 521 -8.66 6.13 -10.47
C ASP A 521 -7.39 6.98 -10.27
N LYS A 522 -6.21 6.37 -10.23
CA LYS A 522 -4.93 7.05 -10.00
C LYS A 522 -4.14 7.18 -11.29
N ASN A 523 -3.41 8.28 -11.44
CA ASN A 523 -2.46 8.42 -12.53
C ASN A 523 -1.26 7.47 -12.30
N PRO A 524 -0.98 6.52 -13.22
CA PRO A 524 0.14 5.62 -13.05
C PRO A 524 1.47 6.39 -13.13
N LYS A 525 2.38 6.05 -12.23
CA LYS A 525 3.79 6.48 -12.28
C LYS A 525 4.64 5.36 -12.86
N ALA A 526 5.65 5.74 -13.63
CA ALA A 526 6.56 4.82 -14.32
C ALA A 526 5.81 3.71 -15.08
N ASP A 527 4.77 4.08 -15.83
CA ASP A 527 3.97 3.16 -16.64
C ASP A 527 3.46 1.92 -15.85
N ALA A 528 2.96 2.10 -14.63
CA ALA A 528 2.37 0.98 -13.87
C ALA A 528 1.26 0.30 -14.70
N SER A 529 1.35 -1.03 -14.83
CA SER A 529 0.54 -1.80 -15.78
C SER A 529 -0.54 -2.69 -15.14
N ASN A 530 -0.57 -2.80 -13.82
CA ASN A 530 -1.51 -3.66 -13.09
C ASN A 530 -1.78 -3.10 -11.69
N TYR A 531 -2.94 -3.38 -11.08
CA TYR A 531 -3.28 -2.85 -9.76
C TYR A 531 -2.47 -3.48 -8.63
N TRP A 532 -2.28 -2.75 -7.54
CA TRP A 532 -1.51 -3.25 -6.39
C TRP A 532 -2.11 -4.54 -5.83
N THR A 533 -3.44 -4.65 -5.79
CA THR A 533 -4.18 -5.84 -5.34
C THR A 533 -3.88 -7.11 -6.12
N LYS A 534 -3.40 -6.99 -7.36
CA LYS A 534 -2.92 -8.12 -8.17
C LYS A 534 -1.42 -8.28 -8.07
N ALA A 535 -0.68 -7.18 -8.09
CA ALA A 535 0.78 -7.16 -8.00
C ALA A 535 1.33 -7.80 -6.71
N ILE A 536 0.56 -7.79 -5.62
CA ILE A 536 0.92 -8.49 -4.38
C ILE A 536 1.07 -10.02 -4.55
N HIS A 537 0.68 -10.58 -5.70
CA HIS A 537 0.80 -11.98 -6.05
C HIS A 537 1.86 -12.27 -7.14
N ASP A 538 2.59 -11.25 -7.60
CA ASP A 538 3.62 -11.43 -8.62
C ASP A 538 4.83 -12.23 -8.08
N GLU A 539 5.56 -12.88 -8.99
CA GLU A 539 6.59 -13.88 -8.68
C GLU A 539 7.67 -13.32 -7.75
N GLY A 540 8.19 -12.13 -8.04
CA GLY A 540 9.27 -11.56 -7.22
C GLY A 540 8.83 -11.36 -5.78
N ARG A 541 7.63 -10.80 -5.54
CA ARG A 541 7.12 -10.58 -4.18
C ARG A 541 6.91 -11.90 -3.43
N THR A 542 6.23 -12.85 -4.07
CA THR A 542 5.83 -14.11 -3.43
C THR A 542 7.01 -15.06 -3.16
N THR A 543 8.13 -14.91 -3.87
CA THR A 543 9.32 -15.75 -3.71
C THR A 543 10.35 -15.19 -2.71
N MET A 544 10.26 -13.92 -2.30
CA MET A 544 11.22 -13.32 -1.36
C MET A 544 11.30 -14.03 0.00
N LYS A 545 10.20 -14.62 0.49
CA LYS A 545 10.22 -15.44 1.72
C LYS A 545 11.24 -16.58 1.68
N TRP A 546 11.54 -17.12 0.51
CA TRP A 546 12.51 -18.20 0.36
C TRP A 546 13.93 -17.72 0.63
N LEU A 547 14.24 -16.45 0.34
CA LEU A 547 15.51 -15.84 0.74
C LEU A 547 15.62 -15.78 2.27
N LYS A 548 14.57 -15.28 2.94
CA LYS A 548 14.53 -15.18 4.40
C LYS A 548 14.68 -16.56 5.05
N ALA A 549 13.90 -17.55 4.60
CA ALA A 549 13.93 -18.91 5.14
C ALA A 549 15.33 -19.55 5.04
N LEU A 550 16.01 -19.40 3.90
CA LEU A 550 17.37 -19.91 3.71
C LEU A 550 18.36 -19.30 4.73
N ILE A 551 18.23 -18.00 4.98
CA ILE A 551 19.18 -17.25 5.83
C ILE A 551 18.92 -17.54 7.31
N GLU A 552 17.65 -17.65 7.71
CA GLU A 552 17.26 -18.01 9.07
C GLU A 552 17.51 -19.49 9.39
N ALA A 553 17.70 -20.34 8.37
CA ALA A 553 18.02 -21.76 8.56
C ALA A 553 19.42 -22.02 9.12
N ARG A 554 20.30 -21.02 9.18
CA ARG A 554 21.67 -21.13 9.70
C ARG A 554 21.99 -19.99 10.67
N PRO A 555 23.03 -20.10 11.52
CA PRO A 555 23.42 -19.02 12.41
C PRO A 555 23.66 -17.71 11.65
N MET A 556 22.82 -16.71 11.88
CA MET A 556 22.89 -15.46 11.11
C MET A 556 24.04 -14.54 11.55
N LEU A 557 24.31 -14.49 12.87
CA LEU A 557 25.16 -13.46 13.45
C LEU A 557 26.66 -13.68 13.21
N ASP A 558 27.09 -14.87 12.81
CA ASP A 558 28.49 -15.14 12.45
C ASP A 558 28.75 -15.05 10.93
N ARG A 559 27.72 -14.74 10.15
CA ARG A 559 27.80 -14.69 8.69
C ARG A 559 28.74 -13.59 8.21
N ILE A 560 29.62 -13.92 7.28
CA ILE A 560 30.50 -12.98 6.59
C ILE A 560 30.41 -13.15 5.07
N PRO A 561 30.61 -12.08 4.29
CA PRO A 561 30.77 -12.19 2.85
C PRO A 561 32.20 -12.62 2.50
N ASP A 562 32.34 -13.79 1.85
CA ASP A 562 33.64 -14.40 1.56
C ASP A 562 33.72 -14.89 0.11
N GLN A 563 34.27 -14.04 -0.76
CA GLN A 563 34.47 -14.39 -2.17
C GLN A 563 35.63 -15.35 -2.38
N SER A 564 36.48 -15.61 -1.38
CA SER A 564 37.55 -16.62 -1.52
C SER A 564 37.00 -18.05 -1.58
N LEU A 565 35.72 -18.24 -1.27
CA LEU A 565 34.99 -19.49 -1.54
C LEU A 565 34.96 -19.85 -3.03
N ILE A 566 35.05 -18.88 -3.94
CA ILE A 566 34.82 -19.08 -5.38
C ILE A 566 36.15 -18.90 -6.11
N VAL A 567 36.52 -19.88 -6.93
CA VAL A 567 37.75 -19.84 -7.74
C VAL A 567 37.54 -19.05 -9.03
N ASP A 568 36.37 -19.19 -9.65
CA ASP A 568 36.08 -18.62 -10.95
C ASP A 568 35.72 -17.12 -10.89
N GLU A 569 36.22 -16.35 -11.85
CA GLU A 569 35.83 -14.96 -12.06
C GLU A 569 34.78 -14.85 -13.19
N LEU A 570 33.50 -14.79 -12.81
CA LEU A 570 32.39 -14.56 -13.75
C LEU A 570 31.97 -13.08 -13.78
N SER A 571 31.40 -12.65 -14.92
CA SER A 571 31.04 -11.24 -15.17
C SER A 571 29.57 -11.07 -15.58
N ASN A 572 29.09 -9.82 -15.58
CA ASN A 572 27.73 -9.42 -15.95
C ASN A 572 26.65 -10.17 -15.13
N GLY A 573 25.59 -10.66 -15.77
CA GLY A 573 24.54 -11.42 -15.11
C GLY A 573 24.98 -12.77 -14.53
N ASN A 574 26.20 -13.24 -14.80
CA ASN A 574 26.73 -14.52 -14.32
C ASN A 574 27.55 -14.40 -13.03
N ILE A 575 27.57 -13.23 -12.39
CA ILE A 575 28.35 -13.00 -11.17
C ILE A 575 27.84 -13.91 -10.03
N ILE A 576 28.77 -14.69 -9.48
CA ILE A 576 28.55 -15.57 -8.34
C ILE A 576 28.95 -14.84 -7.06
N LYS A 577 28.14 -15.00 -6.01
CA LYS A 577 28.42 -14.47 -4.67
C LYS A 577 28.46 -15.57 -3.64
N GLY A 578 29.39 -15.48 -2.70
CA GLY A 578 29.64 -16.44 -1.63
C GLY A 578 29.59 -15.74 -0.27
N THR A 579 28.92 -16.37 0.67
CA THR A 579 28.87 -15.98 2.08
C THR A 579 28.98 -17.23 2.93
N ARG A 580 29.49 -17.11 4.16
CA ARG A 580 29.60 -18.24 5.08
C ARG A 580 29.50 -17.80 6.54
N GLY A 581 29.09 -18.71 7.41
CA GLY A 581 29.39 -18.62 8.84
C GLY A 581 30.66 -19.40 9.16
N ASN A 582 30.72 -19.92 10.39
CA ASN A 582 31.80 -20.81 10.81
C ASN A 582 31.65 -22.23 10.26
N ASP A 583 30.42 -22.73 10.16
CA ASP A 583 30.11 -24.14 9.90
C ASP A 583 29.12 -24.35 8.74
N TYR A 584 28.87 -23.32 7.95
CA TYR A 584 28.06 -23.38 6.73
C TYR A 584 28.53 -22.34 5.71
N ALA A 585 28.28 -22.59 4.42
CA ALA A 585 28.51 -21.66 3.33
C ALA A 585 27.33 -21.67 2.33
N PHE A 586 27.03 -20.51 1.78
CA PHE A 586 26.07 -20.31 0.71
C PHE A 586 26.75 -19.65 -0.49
N ILE A 587 26.54 -20.20 -1.69
CA ILE A 587 27.08 -19.67 -2.94
C ILE A 587 25.94 -19.51 -3.94
N TYR A 588 25.61 -18.26 -4.30
CA TYR A 588 24.54 -17.91 -5.24
C TYR A 588 25.08 -17.81 -6.66
N SER A 589 24.59 -18.70 -7.54
CA SER A 589 24.79 -18.67 -8.99
C SER A 589 23.55 -18.06 -9.65
N SER A 590 23.67 -16.84 -10.14
CA SER A 590 22.54 -16.06 -10.67
C SER A 590 21.97 -16.63 -11.98
N THR A 591 22.75 -17.35 -12.76
CA THR A 591 22.31 -17.90 -14.05
C THR A 591 22.55 -19.39 -14.16
N GLY A 592 22.84 -20.07 -13.04
CA GLY A 592 23.06 -21.50 -13.00
C GLY A 592 24.35 -21.95 -13.73
N GLU A 593 25.29 -21.03 -13.94
CA GLU A 593 26.62 -21.38 -14.46
C GLU A 593 27.36 -22.31 -13.49
N SER A 594 28.19 -23.20 -14.04
CA SER A 594 29.06 -24.05 -13.25
C SER A 594 30.21 -23.25 -12.63
N PHE A 595 30.64 -23.64 -11.45
CA PHE A 595 31.71 -22.97 -10.72
C PHE A 595 32.46 -23.92 -9.80
N THR A 596 33.65 -23.51 -9.41
CA THR A 596 34.59 -24.21 -8.56
C THR A 596 34.68 -23.50 -7.22
N VAL A 597 34.56 -24.30 -6.16
CA VAL A 597 34.59 -23.84 -4.77
C VAL A 597 35.90 -24.27 -4.11
N ASN A 598 36.52 -23.35 -3.37
CA ASN A 598 37.57 -23.68 -2.41
C ASN A 598 36.90 -24.28 -1.16
N MET A 599 37.06 -25.59 -0.97
CA MET A 599 36.56 -26.30 0.21
C MET A 599 37.51 -26.09 1.40
N GLY A 600 37.09 -26.48 2.61
CA GLY A 600 37.89 -26.31 3.83
C GLY A 600 37.84 -24.90 4.43
N MET A 601 36.94 -24.04 3.92
CA MET A 601 36.74 -22.67 4.37
C MET A 601 35.75 -22.54 5.54
N ILE A 602 35.08 -23.65 5.89
CA ILE A 602 34.17 -23.81 7.03
C ILE A 602 34.62 -25.03 7.85
N SER A 603 34.08 -25.22 9.06
CA SER A 603 34.46 -26.32 9.95
C SER A 603 34.09 -27.71 9.42
N GLY A 604 34.68 -28.74 10.06
CA GLY A 604 34.39 -30.14 9.81
C GLY A 604 35.21 -30.74 8.66
N ASP A 605 35.52 -32.04 8.74
CA ASP A 605 36.28 -32.75 7.70
C ASP A 605 35.41 -33.16 6.50
N THR A 606 34.08 -33.12 6.66
CA THR A 606 33.10 -33.49 5.64
C THR A 606 31.97 -32.49 5.65
N VAL A 607 31.55 -32.06 4.45
CA VAL A 607 30.38 -31.21 4.27
C VAL A 607 29.26 -31.96 3.56
N THR A 608 28.03 -31.65 3.92
CA THR A 608 26.84 -32.05 3.16
C THR A 608 26.47 -30.92 2.20
N ALA A 609 26.29 -31.23 0.93
CA ALA A 609 26.01 -30.26 -0.12
C ALA A 609 24.58 -30.36 -0.66
N TYR A 610 23.92 -29.23 -0.86
CA TYR A 610 22.57 -29.13 -1.43
C TYR A 610 22.52 -28.09 -2.54
N TRP A 611 21.67 -28.33 -3.54
CA TRP A 611 21.14 -27.26 -4.39
C TRP A 611 19.85 -26.73 -3.79
N TYR A 612 19.76 -25.43 -3.55
CA TYR A 612 18.56 -24.74 -3.11
C TYR A 612 17.98 -23.92 -4.27
N ASP A 613 16.70 -24.09 -4.55
CA ASP A 613 15.96 -23.36 -5.57
C ASP A 613 15.33 -22.09 -4.96
N PRO A 614 15.86 -20.89 -5.26
CA PRO A 614 15.35 -19.63 -4.70
C PRO A 614 13.94 -19.26 -5.21
N ARG A 615 13.42 -19.95 -6.22
CA ARG A 615 12.07 -19.72 -6.77
C ARG A 615 11.02 -20.52 -6.02
N MET A 616 11.40 -21.69 -5.50
CA MET A 616 10.46 -22.65 -4.90
C MET A 616 10.69 -22.87 -3.41
N GLY A 617 11.86 -22.50 -2.87
CA GLY A 617 12.22 -22.80 -1.48
C GLY A 617 12.52 -24.28 -1.23
N GLU A 618 12.77 -25.05 -2.31
CA GLU A 618 13.08 -26.47 -2.26
C GLU A 618 14.59 -26.71 -2.27
N SER A 619 15.03 -27.83 -1.71
CA SER A 619 16.44 -28.24 -1.78
C SER A 619 16.58 -29.67 -2.24
N LYS A 620 17.62 -29.90 -3.03
CA LYS A 620 18.02 -31.21 -3.53
C LYS A 620 19.39 -31.56 -2.94
N LEU A 621 19.43 -32.63 -2.16
CA LEU A 621 20.69 -33.21 -1.70
C LEU A 621 21.56 -33.56 -2.90
N ILE A 622 22.82 -33.14 -2.87
CA ILE A 622 23.83 -33.50 -3.85
C ILE A 622 24.56 -34.75 -3.37
N ASP A 623 25.43 -34.60 -2.36
CA ASP A 623 26.15 -35.68 -1.68
C ASP A 623 26.90 -35.12 -0.45
N ASN A 624 27.69 -35.97 0.21
CA ASN A 624 28.72 -35.58 1.16
C ASN A 624 30.10 -35.52 0.50
N TYR A 625 30.88 -34.49 0.81
CA TYR A 625 32.21 -34.29 0.25
C TYR A 625 33.27 -34.05 1.32
N PRO A 626 34.51 -34.52 1.12
CA PRO A 626 35.64 -34.07 1.91
C PRO A 626 35.73 -32.54 1.87
N ASN A 627 35.87 -31.91 3.03
CA ASN A 627 35.93 -30.46 3.15
C ASN A 627 37.36 -29.94 2.97
N LYS A 628 37.95 -30.21 1.82
CA LYS A 628 39.31 -29.82 1.44
C LYS A 628 39.46 -29.76 -0.07
N ASP A 629 40.52 -29.12 -0.52
CA ASP A 629 40.85 -28.95 -1.94
C ASP A 629 39.76 -28.16 -2.70
N GLN A 630 39.84 -28.14 -4.03
CA GLN A 630 38.86 -27.47 -4.89
C GLN A 630 37.82 -28.46 -5.41
N ARG A 631 36.58 -28.01 -5.59
CA ARG A 631 35.50 -28.83 -6.14
C ARG A 631 34.61 -28.04 -7.10
N ALA A 632 34.42 -28.58 -8.30
CA ALA A 632 33.46 -28.07 -9.27
C ALA A 632 32.03 -28.52 -8.93
N PHE A 633 31.09 -27.60 -9.08
CA PHE A 633 29.65 -27.80 -8.90
C PHE A 633 28.91 -27.28 -10.14
N THR A 634 27.96 -28.08 -10.62
CA THR A 634 27.09 -27.72 -11.75
C THR A 634 25.65 -27.62 -11.27
N PRO A 635 25.05 -26.41 -11.33
CA PRO A 635 23.64 -26.23 -11.00
C PRO A 635 22.71 -27.09 -11.87
N PRO A 636 21.50 -27.47 -11.38
CA PRO A 636 20.58 -28.34 -12.11
C PRO A 636 20.06 -27.77 -13.44
N SER A 637 20.04 -26.45 -13.60
CA SER A 637 19.67 -25.75 -14.83
C SER A 637 20.45 -24.44 -14.94
N ASN A 638 20.56 -23.90 -16.16
CA ASN A 638 21.24 -22.62 -16.43
C ASN A 638 20.39 -21.69 -17.30
N GLY A 639 20.83 -20.43 -17.42
CA GLY A 639 20.16 -19.35 -18.12
C GLY A 639 19.52 -18.31 -17.19
N ARG A 640 19.02 -17.22 -17.77
CA ARG A 640 18.32 -16.17 -17.02
C ARG A 640 17.05 -16.73 -16.38
N GLY A 641 16.82 -16.46 -15.09
CA GLY A 641 15.70 -17.02 -14.34
C GLY A 641 15.94 -18.44 -13.81
N HIS A 642 17.14 -18.99 -14.03
CA HIS A 642 17.58 -20.28 -13.51
C HIS A 642 18.66 -20.11 -12.44
N ASP A 643 18.39 -19.24 -11.47
CA ASP A 643 19.24 -18.98 -10.31
C ASP A 643 19.21 -20.14 -9.31
N TRP A 644 20.35 -20.41 -8.67
CA TRP A 644 20.53 -21.49 -7.69
C TRP A 644 21.45 -21.06 -6.55
N VAL A 645 21.22 -21.59 -5.34
CA VAL A 645 22.18 -21.49 -4.24
C VAL A 645 22.77 -22.86 -3.94
N LEU A 646 24.10 -22.97 -3.97
CA LEU A 646 24.79 -24.10 -3.35
C LEU A 646 24.86 -23.86 -1.85
N VAL A 647 24.37 -24.81 -1.08
CA VAL A 647 24.48 -24.84 0.39
C VAL A 647 25.50 -25.91 0.77
N LEU A 648 26.48 -25.55 1.58
CA LEU A 648 27.47 -26.44 2.16
C LEU A 648 27.38 -26.36 3.67
N ASP A 649 27.15 -27.49 4.34
CA ASP A 649 27.05 -27.56 5.79
C ASP A 649 28.11 -28.50 6.35
N ASP A 650 28.76 -28.11 7.46
CA ASP A 650 29.52 -29.06 8.26
C ASP A 650 28.60 -30.21 8.68
N LYS A 651 28.90 -31.42 8.20
CA LYS A 651 28.06 -32.60 8.40
C LYS A 651 27.83 -32.89 9.88
N SER A 652 28.77 -32.57 10.76
CA SER A 652 28.66 -32.82 12.20
C SER A 652 27.58 -31.97 12.88
N LYS A 653 27.18 -30.85 12.28
CA LYS A 653 26.16 -29.94 12.82
C LYS A 653 24.74 -30.45 12.64
N ASN A 654 24.53 -31.40 11.71
CA ASN A 654 23.22 -31.98 11.42
C ASN A 654 22.13 -30.92 11.19
N TYR A 655 22.46 -29.85 10.47
CA TYR A 655 21.46 -28.87 10.07
C TYR A 655 20.35 -29.56 9.27
N PRO A 656 19.07 -29.18 9.47
CA PRO A 656 18.01 -29.66 8.61
C PRO A 656 18.26 -29.20 7.16
N SER A 657 17.71 -29.96 6.21
CA SER A 657 17.65 -29.51 4.81
C SER A 657 17.11 -28.09 4.79
N PRO A 658 17.72 -27.16 4.04
CA PRO A 658 17.25 -25.78 3.97
C PRO A 658 15.90 -25.64 3.22
N SER A 659 15.25 -26.75 2.90
CA SER A 659 13.91 -26.81 2.31
C SER A 659 12.85 -26.53 3.36
N ILE A 660 11.73 -25.98 2.92
CA ILE A 660 10.56 -25.86 3.78
C ILE A 660 9.91 -27.24 3.92
N HIS A 661 10.11 -27.88 5.07
CA HIS A 661 9.05 -28.72 5.61
C HIS A 661 7.97 -27.77 6.10
N VAL A 662 6.80 -27.81 5.47
CA VAL A 662 5.58 -27.22 6.03
C VAL A 662 5.29 -27.98 7.32
N THR A 663 5.92 -27.55 8.41
CA THR A 663 5.51 -27.87 9.77
C THR A 663 4.84 -26.61 10.31
N ILE A 664 3.57 -26.46 9.94
CA ILE A 664 2.64 -25.64 10.72
C ILE A 664 2.26 -26.49 11.94
N GLU A 665 3.09 -26.45 12.97
CA GLU A 665 2.79 -26.85 14.36
C GLU A 665 3.73 -26.02 15.25
N LYS A 666 3.34 -25.15 16.17
CA LYS A 666 2.07 -24.89 16.88
C LYS A 666 1.91 -23.39 17.13
#